data_AF-A0A5C7ICH6-F1
#
_entry.id   AF-A0A5C7ICH6-F1
#
_cell.length_a   1.000
_cell.length_b   1.000
_cell.length_c   1.000
_cell.angle_alpha   90.00
_cell.angle_beta   90.00
_cell.angle_gamma   90.00
#
_symmetry.space_group_name_H-M   'P 1'
#
loop_
_entity.id
_entity.type
_entity.pdbx_description
1 polymer ?
#
loop_
_entity_poly.entity_id
_entity_poly.type
_entity_poly.pdbx_seq_one_letter_code
_entity_poly.pdbx_strand_id
1 'polypeptide(L)'
;MAAMESTNNGRRSIINHGVDTASTITIKGILSLLMQNVDDKRPVISLGMGDPSAHSCFTTTHVAPSAVSHALQSSTFNGYAPTSGLPQTRRFFSFLYFLFSIDDSVDSSFGAIAEYLSRDLPYKLSMDDVFVTSGCTQAIDVALAMLARPGANILLPRPGFPIYELSASFRHIEVRYFDLLPEKGWMVDLDAVEALADQDTIAMVVINPGNPCGNVYSYQHLKEIAEAANRLKILVIADEVYGHLTFGSKPFVPMGVFGSTVPVLTLGSISKRWIVPGWRLGWFVTTDPCSTFKNHKVVERIKKYFDLLGGPATFIQAAVPQILEQTDEVFFKKTLNILKQTSNTCYDTIKEIPCLSCPHKPEGSMAVMVKLNLSLLEDISDDIDFCFKLAKEESVIVLPGIAVGLKDWVRFTFAVDPTSLEEALGRLLEKLHEKWSSVKKKPFPAMYSSVYGGIILDPAMMVLPIDDHMVHRGHGVFDTACLLDGHLYELDVHLDRFLRSAAQAKVSSPFPKSVLRSILVQMTAASRCQKGTIRYWLSAGPGDFLLSPTGCPTSAFYAVVIDDDFSQRKEGVKVITSTIPIKPPQFATVKNVNYLPNVLAQMEAEEQGAAASIWVDEEGYVAEGPNVNVAFINHNKELILPFFDKILSGCTAKRLLQLAPKLVEQGRLKSVKTSNLTVEEAKGSTEMMFVGSTLPILPIIAWDGQPVGDGKVGELTMALSDLLWDDMVAGPETQRFRVPYYEE
;
A
#
# COMPACT_ATOMS: atom_id res chain seq x y z
N MET A 1 -1.32 -28.82 32.54
CA MET A 1 -0.98 -30.20 32.97
C MET A 1 -0.24 -30.87 31.83
N ALA A 2 0.92 -31.44 32.13
CA ALA A 2 1.90 -31.96 31.19
C ALA A 2 1.60 -33.39 30.68
N ALA A 3 2.47 -33.83 29.74
CA ALA A 3 2.67 -35.16 29.14
C ALA A 3 1.90 -35.39 27.81
N MET A 4 2.49 -35.91 26.72
CA MET A 4 3.66 -36.78 26.60
C MET A 4 4.14 -36.86 25.14
N GLU A 5 5.45 -36.77 24.92
CA GLU A 5 6.12 -37.29 23.71
C GLU A 5 6.12 -38.82 23.73
N SER A 6 5.96 -39.47 22.56
CA SER A 6 6.65 -40.74 22.29
C SER A 6 6.90 -40.93 20.79
N THR A 7 8.16 -41.26 20.52
CA THR A 7 8.79 -41.62 19.25
C THR A 7 8.24 -42.91 18.65
N ASN A 8 8.15 -43.00 17.32
CA ASN A 8 8.41 -44.28 16.66
C ASN A 8 9.06 -44.08 15.28
N ASN A 9 10.28 -44.61 15.17
CA ASN A 9 11.18 -44.52 14.03
C ASN A 9 11.28 -45.95 13.44
N GLY A 10 10.90 -46.17 12.18
CA GLY A 10 11.22 -47.43 11.50
C GLY A 10 10.23 -47.92 10.45
N ARG A 11 10.38 -47.44 9.20
CA ARG A 11 10.35 -48.24 7.96
C ARG A 11 10.74 -47.36 6.76
N ARG A 12 12.04 -47.33 6.45
CA ARG A 12 12.61 -46.80 5.20
C ARG A 12 13.07 -47.99 4.36
N SER A 13 12.49 -48.18 3.17
CA SER A 13 12.91 -49.04 2.03
C SER A 13 11.62 -49.49 1.33
N ILE A 14 11.30 -49.29 0.05
CA ILE A 14 11.98 -48.88 -1.19
C ILE A 14 10.84 -48.42 -2.11
N ILE A 15 10.79 -47.16 -2.55
CA ILE A 15 10.31 -46.73 -3.88
C ILE A 15 11.04 -45.41 -4.18
N ASN A 16 12.25 -45.52 -4.73
CA ASN A 16 13.00 -44.38 -5.25
C ASN A 16 12.83 -44.39 -6.76
N HIS A 17 11.92 -43.56 -7.27
CA HIS A 17 12.00 -42.82 -8.52
C HIS A 17 10.94 -41.72 -8.41
N GLY A 18 11.25 -40.71 -7.59
CA GLY A 18 10.43 -39.53 -7.42
C GLY A 18 10.33 -38.79 -8.76
N VAL A 19 9.12 -38.70 -9.28
CA VAL A 19 8.77 -37.60 -10.15
C VAL A 19 8.71 -36.39 -9.24
N ASP A 20 9.78 -35.58 -9.22
CA ASP A 20 9.73 -34.23 -8.65
C ASP A 20 8.83 -33.39 -9.57
N THR A 21 7.50 -33.55 -9.43
CA THR A 21 6.61 -32.47 -9.81
C THR A 21 6.91 -31.33 -8.87
N ALA A 22 7.55 -30.27 -9.38
CA ALA A 22 7.73 -29.02 -8.67
C ALA A 22 6.43 -28.66 -7.91
N SER A 23 6.56 -28.09 -6.73
CA SER A 23 5.50 -27.64 -5.82
C SER A 23 4.65 -26.49 -6.42
N THR A 24 4.23 -26.61 -7.69
CA THR A 24 3.50 -25.61 -8.45
C THR A 24 2.07 -25.55 -7.92
N ILE A 25 1.82 -24.55 -7.08
CA ILE A 25 0.49 -24.33 -6.54
C ILE A 25 -0.42 -23.80 -7.65
N THR A 26 -1.47 -24.55 -8.01
CA THR A 26 -2.40 -24.11 -9.04
C THR A 26 -3.33 -23.00 -8.54
N ILE A 27 -3.76 -22.10 -9.44
CA ILE A 27 -4.78 -21.07 -9.12
C ILE A 27 -6.02 -21.69 -8.47
N LYS A 28 -6.54 -22.80 -9.03
CA LYS A 28 -7.70 -23.50 -8.46
C LYS A 28 -7.42 -24.06 -7.07
N GLY A 29 -6.20 -24.58 -6.85
CA GLY A 29 -5.77 -25.08 -5.56
C GLY A 29 -5.76 -23.98 -4.48
N ILE A 30 -5.15 -22.83 -4.76
CA ILE A 30 -5.13 -21.70 -3.81
C ILE A 30 -6.53 -21.16 -3.54
N LEU A 31 -7.34 -20.99 -4.58
CA LEU A 31 -8.71 -20.50 -4.39
C LEU A 31 -9.55 -21.47 -3.55
N SER A 32 -9.35 -22.78 -3.72
CA SER A 32 -9.99 -23.78 -2.85
C SER A 32 -9.55 -23.67 -1.40
N LEU A 33 -8.27 -23.43 -1.13
CA LEU A 33 -7.76 -23.24 0.23
C LEU A 33 -8.28 -21.95 0.87
N LEU A 34 -8.32 -20.85 0.11
CA LEU A 34 -8.88 -19.58 0.56
C LEU A 34 -10.37 -19.73 0.91
N MET A 35 -11.11 -20.44 0.07
CA MET A 35 -12.55 -20.67 0.28
C MET A 35 -12.84 -21.54 1.51
N GLN A 36 -11.93 -22.43 1.89
CA GLN A 36 -12.01 -23.21 3.13
C GLN A 36 -11.69 -22.40 4.40
N ASN A 37 -11.05 -21.22 4.25
CA ASN A 37 -10.65 -20.37 5.37
C ASN A 37 -11.60 -19.17 5.58
N VAL A 38 -12.74 -19.13 4.89
CA VAL A 38 -13.73 -18.05 5.07
C VAL A 38 -14.57 -18.30 6.33
N ASP A 39 -14.79 -17.27 7.15
CA ASP A 39 -15.77 -17.31 8.25
C ASP A 39 -17.20 -17.19 7.69
N ASP A 40 -18.16 -17.94 8.25
CA ASP A 40 -19.59 -17.95 7.84
C ASP A 40 -20.38 -16.67 8.23
N LYS A 41 -19.71 -15.55 8.48
CA LYS A 41 -20.33 -14.32 9.00
C LYS A 41 -20.95 -13.43 7.93
N ARG A 42 -20.44 -13.49 6.69
CA ARG A 42 -20.88 -12.64 5.57
C ARG A 42 -20.95 -13.44 4.26
N PRO A 43 -21.76 -13.01 3.28
CA PRO A 43 -21.72 -13.59 1.94
C PRO A 43 -20.33 -13.44 1.32
N VAL A 44 -19.83 -14.54 0.74
CA VAL A 44 -18.50 -14.59 0.12
C VAL A 44 -18.53 -13.88 -1.23
N ILE A 45 -17.58 -12.96 -1.44
CA ILE A 45 -17.36 -12.32 -2.74
C ILE A 45 -15.97 -12.72 -3.24
N SER A 46 -15.92 -13.39 -4.39
CA SER A 46 -14.65 -13.79 -5.00
C SER A 46 -14.26 -12.85 -6.13
N LEU A 47 -13.21 -12.07 -5.89
CA LEU A 47 -12.44 -11.35 -6.91
C LEU A 47 -11.21 -12.16 -7.36
N GLY A 48 -11.07 -13.39 -6.90
CA GLY A 48 -9.98 -14.30 -7.27
C GLY A 48 -10.34 -15.24 -8.43
N MET A 49 -11.62 -15.52 -8.67
CA MET A 49 -12.06 -16.45 -9.72
C MET A 49 -12.06 -15.82 -11.12
N GLY A 50 -11.42 -16.47 -12.09
CA GLY A 50 -11.33 -15.98 -13.48
C GLY A 50 -12.46 -16.43 -14.40
N ASP A 51 -13.61 -16.82 -13.84
CA ASP A 51 -14.79 -17.27 -14.58
C ASP A 51 -15.87 -16.17 -14.60
N PRO A 52 -16.03 -15.43 -15.71
CA PRO A 52 -17.04 -14.37 -15.77
C PRO A 52 -18.46 -14.92 -15.74
N SER A 53 -18.71 -16.17 -16.16
CA SER A 53 -20.06 -16.74 -16.26
C SER A 53 -20.72 -17.03 -14.90
N ALA A 54 -19.95 -16.92 -13.81
CA ALA A 54 -20.48 -16.95 -12.45
C ALA A 54 -21.28 -15.69 -12.09
N HIS A 55 -21.18 -14.63 -12.89
CA HIS A 55 -21.78 -13.32 -12.64
C HIS A 55 -22.92 -13.03 -13.61
N SER A 56 -24.03 -12.54 -13.07
CA SER A 56 -25.28 -12.35 -13.83
C SER A 56 -25.16 -11.36 -14.99
N CYS A 57 -24.28 -10.36 -14.85
CA CYS A 57 -23.99 -9.38 -15.89
C CYS A 57 -23.22 -9.95 -17.09
N PHE A 58 -22.58 -11.12 -16.93
CA PHE A 58 -21.83 -11.82 -17.97
C PHE A 58 -22.56 -13.10 -18.36
N THR A 59 -23.54 -12.96 -19.25
CA THR A 59 -24.27 -14.07 -19.85
C THR A 59 -24.06 -14.10 -21.36
N THR A 60 -23.96 -15.29 -21.95
CA THR A 60 -23.87 -15.44 -23.40
C THR A 60 -25.14 -14.94 -24.09
N THR A 61 -25.02 -14.49 -25.33
CA THR A 61 -26.20 -14.20 -26.19
C THR A 61 -27.00 -15.47 -26.50
N HIS A 62 -28.29 -15.32 -26.78
CA HIS A 62 -29.21 -16.39 -27.18
C HIS A 62 -28.74 -17.17 -28.43
N VAL A 63 -27.93 -16.55 -29.29
CA VAL A 63 -27.38 -17.17 -30.51
C VAL A 63 -26.61 -18.45 -30.17
N ALA A 64 -25.79 -18.43 -29.12
CA ALA A 64 -24.94 -19.58 -28.81
C ALA A 64 -25.73 -20.79 -28.28
N PRO A 65 -26.62 -20.65 -27.27
CA PRO A 65 -27.48 -21.75 -26.84
C PRO A 65 -28.39 -22.27 -27.96
N SER A 66 -28.95 -21.38 -28.79
CA SER A 66 -29.79 -21.78 -29.93
C SER A 66 -29.00 -22.58 -30.97
N ALA A 67 -27.79 -22.14 -31.33
CA ALA A 67 -26.93 -22.87 -32.25
C ALA A 67 -26.57 -24.28 -31.73
N VAL A 68 -26.25 -24.39 -30.44
CA VAL A 68 -25.99 -25.69 -29.78
C VAL A 68 -27.25 -26.55 -29.75
N SER A 69 -28.41 -25.98 -29.41
CA SER A 69 -29.70 -26.68 -29.40
C SER A 69 -30.06 -27.21 -30.79
N HIS A 70 -29.91 -26.39 -31.83
CA HIS A 70 -30.14 -26.81 -33.21
C HIS A 70 -29.18 -27.94 -33.64
N ALA A 71 -27.89 -27.83 -33.31
CA ALA A 71 -26.92 -28.88 -33.59
C ALA A 71 -27.30 -30.20 -32.91
N LEU A 72 -27.70 -30.16 -31.64
CA LEU A 72 -28.17 -31.32 -30.88
C LEU A 72 -29.45 -31.92 -31.48
N GLN A 73 -30.46 -31.10 -31.73
CA GLN A 73 -31.76 -31.53 -32.25
C GLN A 73 -31.66 -32.11 -33.67
N SER A 74 -30.70 -31.65 -34.48
CA SER A 74 -30.46 -32.19 -35.82
C SER A 74 -30.10 -33.68 -35.82
N SER A 75 -29.57 -34.21 -34.70
CA SER A 75 -29.04 -35.57 -34.58
C SER A 75 -27.91 -35.92 -35.57
N THR A 76 -27.39 -34.93 -36.31
CA THR A 76 -26.35 -35.12 -37.34
C THR A 76 -24.92 -35.09 -36.80
N PHE A 77 -24.72 -34.54 -35.59
CA PHE A 77 -23.39 -34.32 -35.01
C PHE A 77 -23.11 -35.19 -33.78
N ASN A 78 -23.66 -36.41 -33.73
CA ASN A 78 -23.43 -37.36 -32.63
C ASN A 78 -22.22 -38.29 -32.83
N GLY A 79 -21.68 -38.37 -34.05
CA GLY A 79 -20.54 -39.22 -34.39
C GLY A 79 -19.18 -38.57 -34.13
N TYR A 80 -18.10 -39.32 -34.33
CA TYR A 80 -16.73 -38.81 -34.24
C TYR A 80 -16.44 -37.76 -35.31
N ALA A 81 -15.70 -36.70 -34.93
CA ALA A 81 -15.15 -35.73 -35.86
C ALA A 81 -13.82 -36.22 -36.45
N PRO A 82 -13.38 -35.66 -37.59
CA PRO A 82 -12.00 -35.79 -38.03
C PRO A 82 -11.04 -35.30 -36.95
N THR A 83 -9.82 -35.84 -36.94
CA THR A 83 -8.77 -35.55 -35.93
C THR A 83 -8.53 -34.06 -35.68
N SER A 84 -8.55 -33.25 -36.74
CA SER A 84 -8.34 -31.80 -36.64
C SER A 84 -9.60 -31.01 -36.26
N GLY A 85 -10.76 -31.66 -36.16
CA GLY A 85 -12.09 -31.06 -35.96
C GLY A 85 -12.99 -31.13 -37.19
N LEU A 86 -14.30 -30.87 -36.97
CA LEU A 86 -15.30 -30.89 -38.03
C LEU A 86 -14.92 -29.92 -39.16
N PRO A 87 -15.08 -30.33 -40.44
CA PRO A 87 -14.80 -29.47 -41.58
C PRO A 87 -15.49 -28.13 -41.41
N GLN A 88 -16.82 -28.06 -41.28
CA GLN A 88 -17.59 -26.82 -41.14
C GLN A 88 -17.09 -25.83 -40.06
N THR A 89 -16.57 -26.34 -38.95
CA THR A 89 -16.01 -25.55 -37.84
C THR A 89 -14.67 -24.91 -38.21
N ARG A 90 -13.84 -25.67 -38.93
CA ARG A 90 -12.57 -25.19 -39.48
C ARG A 90 -12.79 -24.37 -40.77
N ARG A 91 -13.79 -24.77 -41.57
CA ARG A 91 -14.22 -24.29 -42.89
C ARG A 91 -15.58 -24.84 -43.39
N PHE A 92 -16.50 -23.99 -43.85
CA PHE A 92 -17.82 -24.40 -44.38
C PHE A 92 -17.70 -25.29 -45.63
N PHE A 93 -18.56 -26.32 -45.73
CA PHE A 93 -18.66 -27.22 -46.89
C PHE A 93 -20.04 -27.02 -47.55
N SER A 94 -20.04 -26.60 -48.82
CA SER A 94 -21.23 -26.21 -49.61
C SER A 94 -22.17 -27.38 -50.00
N PHE A 95 -21.83 -28.64 -49.73
CA PHE A 95 -22.51 -29.77 -50.37
C PHE A 95 -24.00 -29.93 -49.98
N LEU A 96 -24.46 -29.38 -48.85
CA LEU A 96 -25.89 -29.42 -48.47
C LEU A 96 -26.73 -28.25 -49.02
N TYR A 97 -26.11 -27.12 -49.41
CA TYR A 97 -26.86 -25.96 -49.92
C TYR A 97 -27.24 -26.15 -51.41
N PHE A 98 -26.48 -26.97 -52.14
CA PHE A 98 -26.76 -27.27 -53.55
C PHE A 98 -28.02 -28.12 -53.78
N LEU A 99 -28.53 -28.81 -52.75
CA LEU A 99 -29.73 -29.67 -52.86
C LEU A 99 -31.05 -28.93 -52.57
N PHE A 100 -31.00 -27.72 -52.01
CA PHE A 100 -32.19 -26.92 -51.68
C PHE A 100 -32.06 -25.52 -52.28
N SER A 101 -32.47 -25.37 -53.55
CA SER A 101 -32.48 -24.13 -54.32
C SER A 101 -33.09 -22.94 -53.57
N ILE A 102 -32.26 -22.03 -53.07
CA ILE A 102 -32.63 -20.66 -52.72
C ILE A 102 -31.49 -19.71 -53.16
N ASP A 103 -31.78 -18.99 -54.24
CA ASP A 103 -31.27 -17.68 -54.72
C ASP A 103 -29.74 -17.43 -54.91
N ASP A 104 -29.36 -17.10 -56.14
CA ASP A 104 -28.00 -16.89 -56.66
C ASP A 104 -27.38 -15.51 -56.31
N SER A 105 -27.78 -14.87 -55.20
CA SER A 105 -27.35 -13.50 -54.88
C SER A 105 -26.45 -13.34 -53.64
N VAL A 106 -25.90 -14.43 -53.10
CA VAL A 106 -24.94 -14.37 -51.97
C VAL A 106 -23.57 -14.90 -52.40
N ASP A 107 -22.61 -13.97 -52.51
CA ASP A 107 -21.19 -14.23 -52.73
C ASP A 107 -20.65 -15.10 -51.58
N SER A 108 -20.60 -16.42 -51.77
CA SER A 108 -20.53 -17.44 -50.73
C SER A 108 -19.17 -18.15 -50.74
N SER A 109 -18.20 -17.52 -50.05
CA SER A 109 -16.95 -18.15 -49.60
C SER A 109 -17.10 -18.58 -48.12
N PHE A 110 -16.02 -18.68 -47.33
CA PHE A 110 -16.02 -18.59 -45.84
C PHE A 110 -15.99 -19.90 -45.01
N GLY A 111 -15.17 -19.88 -43.97
CA GLY A 111 -14.99 -20.95 -43.00
C GLY A 111 -14.92 -20.40 -41.58
N ALA A 112 -15.63 -20.95 -40.60
CA ALA A 112 -15.92 -20.21 -39.36
C ALA A 112 -14.70 -19.67 -38.61
N ILE A 113 -13.77 -20.53 -38.16
CA ILE A 113 -12.59 -20.08 -37.39
C ILE A 113 -11.53 -19.45 -38.31
N ALA A 114 -11.19 -20.11 -39.43
CA ALA A 114 -10.17 -19.60 -40.35
C ALA A 114 -10.53 -18.22 -40.91
N GLU A 115 -11.79 -18.00 -41.31
CA GLU A 115 -12.26 -16.71 -41.80
C GLU A 115 -12.32 -15.68 -40.69
N TYR A 116 -12.87 -16.03 -39.53
CA TYR A 116 -12.95 -15.13 -38.39
C TYR A 116 -11.57 -14.57 -38.03
N LEU A 117 -10.55 -15.44 -37.94
CA LEU A 117 -9.17 -15.01 -37.65
C LEU A 117 -8.52 -14.27 -38.83
N SER A 118 -8.84 -14.63 -40.08
CA SER A 118 -8.29 -13.96 -41.27
C SER A 118 -8.72 -12.49 -41.40
N ARG A 119 -9.81 -12.07 -40.74
CA ARG A 119 -10.30 -10.67 -40.75
C ARG A 119 -9.27 -9.68 -40.21
N ASP A 120 -8.45 -10.12 -39.25
CA ASP A 120 -7.45 -9.30 -38.57
C ASP A 120 -6.02 -9.62 -39.02
N LEU A 121 -5.86 -10.42 -40.09
CA LEU A 121 -4.56 -10.82 -40.64
C LEU A 121 -4.35 -10.25 -42.06
N PRO A 122 -3.09 -9.99 -42.46
CA PRO A 122 -2.79 -9.51 -43.81
C PRO A 122 -2.88 -10.62 -44.89
N TYR A 123 -3.25 -11.85 -44.52
CA TYR A 123 -3.41 -13.00 -45.41
C TYR A 123 -4.52 -13.92 -44.91
N LYS A 124 -4.99 -14.80 -45.80
CA LYS A 124 -6.04 -15.77 -45.49
C LYS A 124 -5.46 -17.07 -44.95
N LEU A 125 -6.01 -17.53 -43.83
CA LEU A 125 -5.75 -18.86 -43.30
C LEU A 125 -6.54 -19.92 -44.07
N SER A 126 -5.94 -21.10 -44.24
CA SER A 126 -6.62 -22.27 -44.79
C SER A 126 -7.21 -23.14 -43.68
N MET A 127 -8.05 -24.10 -44.05
CA MET A 127 -8.58 -25.06 -43.07
C MET A 127 -7.48 -25.95 -42.48
N ASP A 128 -6.40 -26.19 -43.22
CA ASP A 128 -5.29 -27.03 -42.79
C ASP A 128 -4.42 -26.36 -41.72
N ASP A 129 -4.52 -25.04 -41.60
CA ASP A 129 -3.85 -24.27 -40.57
C ASP A 129 -4.58 -24.31 -39.22
N VAL A 130 -5.84 -24.79 -39.19
CA VAL A 130 -6.72 -24.73 -38.01
C VAL A 130 -7.00 -26.12 -37.46
N PHE A 131 -6.78 -26.28 -36.15
CA PHE A 131 -7.13 -27.45 -35.38
C PHE A 131 -8.05 -27.06 -34.22
N VAL A 132 -9.15 -27.80 -34.05
CA VAL A 132 -10.14 -27.53 -33.01
C VAL A 132 -9.75 -28.25 -31.72
N THR A 133 -9.77 -27.55 -30.59
CA THR A 133 -9.31 -28.05 -29.29
C THR A 133 -10.38 -27.98 -28.21
N SER A 134 -10.23 -28.77 -27.16
CA SER A 134 -11.01 -28.76 -25.93
C SER A 134 -10.67 -27.54 -25.04
N GLY A 135 -11.00 -26.36 -25.57
CA GLY A 135 -10.61 -25.06 -25.04
C GLY A 135 -9.13 -24.73 -25.25
N CYS A 136 -8.72 -23.55 -24.78
CA CYS A 136 -7.33 -23.08 -24.92
C CYS A 136 -6.35 -23.95 -24.11
N THR A 137 -6.78 -24.55 -22.99
CA THR A 137 -5.94 -25.46 -22.18
C THR A 137 -5.40 -26.64 -22.98
N GLN A 138 -6.23 -27.29 -23.82
CA GLN A 138 -5.74 -28.36 -24.69
C GLN A 138 -4.85 -27.80 -25.81
N ALA A 139 -5.11 -26.58 -26.29
CA ALA A 139 -4.25 -25.92 -27.28
C ALA A 139 -2.83 -25.67 -26.74
N ILE A 140 -2.72 -25.20 -25.48
CA ILE A 140 -1.44 -25.05 -24.76
C ILE A 140 -0.73 -26.41 -24.64
N ASP A 141 -1.46 -27.42 -24.20
CA ASP A 141 -0.93 -28.76 -23.97
C ASP A 141 -0.34 -29.37 -25.26
N VAL A 142 -1.08 -29.22 -26.37
CA VAL A 142 -0.63 -29.63 -27.71
C VAL A 142 0.58 -28.83 -28.17
N ALA A 143 0.56 -27.50 -28.01
CA ALA A 143 1.67 -26.63 -28.41
C ALA A 143 2.99 -27.07 -27.75
N LEU A 144 2.97 -27.32 -26.43
CA LEU A 144 4.16 -27.77 -25.72
C LEU A 144 4.53 -29.22 -26.06
N ALA A 145 3.56 -30.13 -26.23
CA ALA A 145 3.82 -31.52 -26.62
C ALA A 145 4.54 -31.64 -27.96
N MET A 146 4.17 -30.80 -28.92
CA MET A 146 4.75 -30.80 -30.26
C MET A 146 6.19 -30.31 -30.27
N LEU A 147 6.53 -29.41 -29.36
CA LEU A 147 7.85 -28.79 -29.27
C LEU A 147 8.78 -29.56 -28.32
N ALA A 148 8.23 -30.44 -27.49
CA ALA A 148 8.99 -31.30 -26.60
C ALA A 148 10.01 -32.16 -27.36
N ARG A 149 11.27 -32.02 -26.93
CA ARG A 149 12.41 -32.89 -27.24
C ARG A 149 13.38 -32.86 -26.04
N PRO A 150 14.24 -33.86 -25.86
CA PRO A 150 15.24 -33.85 -24.79
C PRO A 150 16.09 -32.56 -24.82
N GLY A 151 16.26 -31.94 -23.65
CA GLY A 151 17.06 -30.71 -23.48
C GLY A 151 16.38 -29.41 -23.90
N ALA A 152 15.17 -29.45 -24.45
CA ALA A 152 14.48 -28.24 -24.90
C ALA A 152 14.08 -27.32 -23.74
N ASN A 153 14.20 -26.01 -23.96
CA ASN A 153 13.69 -24.98 -23.06
C ASN A 153 12.72 -24.01 -23.75
N ILE A 154 11.81 -23.41 -22.98
CA ILE A 154 10.87 -22.38 -23.42
C ILE A 154 10.97 -21.12 -22.56
N LEU A 155 10.67 -19.98 -23.17
CA LEU A 155 10.61 -18.69 -22.48
C LEU A 155 9.16 -18.35 -22.10
N LEU A 156 8.89 -18.19 -20.80
CA LEU A 156 7.58 -17.83 -20.27
C LEU A 156 7.58 -16.43 -19.61
N PRO A 157 6.49 -15.67 -19.72
CA PRO A 157 6.38 -14.38 -19.04
C PRO A 157 6.22 -14.57 -17.53
N ARG A 158 6.80 -13.65 -16.74
CA ARG A 158 6.58 -13.51 -15.30
C ARG A 158 6.12 -12.07 -14.97
N PRO A 159 4.95 -11.89 -14.33
CA PRO A 159 3.96 -12.92 -14.03
C PRO A 159 3.29 -13.50 -15.29
N GLY A 160 2.71 -14.70 -15.17
CA GLY A 160 2.12 -15.41 -16.29
C GLY A 160 1.03 -16.41 -15.89
N PHE A 161 0.36 -17.00 -16.89
CA PHE A 161 -0.67 -18.01 -16.64
C PHE A 161 0.00 -19.38 -16.32
N PRO A 162 -0.21 -19.96 -15.13
CA PRO A 162 0.61 -21.07 -14.61
C PRO A 162 0.42 -22.41 -15.34
N ILE A 163 -0.58 -22.52 -16.22
CA ILE A 163 -0.82 -23.75 -16.98
C ILE A 163 0.32 -24.06 -17.96
N TYR A 164 1.05 -23.05 -18.46
CA TYR A 164 2.20 -23.26 -19.32
C TYR A 164 3.33 -23.99 -18.58
N GLU A 165 3.70 -23.51 -17.40
CA GLU A 165 4.72 -24.16 -16.56
C GLU A 165 4.32 -25.58 -16.18
N LEU A 166 3.07 -25.78 -15.76
CA LEU A 166 2.56 -27.10 -15.41
C LEU A 166 2.59 -28.06 -16.60
N SER A 167 2.21 -27.61 -17.80
CA SER A 167 2.21 -28.46 -18.99
C SER A 167 3.63 -28.74 -19.51
N ALA A 168 4.56 -27.79 -19.34
CA ALA A 168 5.99 -27.96 -19.65
C ALA A 168 6.67 -28.98 -18.72
N SER A 169 6.37 -28.93 -17.41
CA SER A 169 6.98 -29.82 -16.42
C SER A 169 6.62 -31.29 -16.65
N PHE A 170 5.35 -31.60 -17.00
CA PHE A 170 4.92 -32.93 -17.40
C PHE A 170 5.62 -33.47 -18.67
N ARG A 171 6.28 -32.59 -19.43
CA ARG A 171 6.98 -32.91 -20.68
C ARG A 171 8.50 -32.80 -20.57
N HIS A 172 9.02 -32.53 -19.37
CA HIS A 172 10.44 -32.30 -19.12
C HIS A 172 11.04 -31.20 -20.03
N ILE A 173 10.24 -30.17 -20.33
CA ILE A 173 10.71 -28.95 -20.99
C ILE A 173 11.16 -27.98 -19.90
N GLU A 174 12.40 -27.50 -19.98
CA GLU A 174 12.90 -26.49 -19.05
C GLU A 174 12.16 -25.16 -19.28
N VAL A 175 11.72 -24.51 -18.20
CA VAL A 175 11.06 -23.20 -18.25
C VAL A 175 12.04 -22.13 -17.80
N ARG A 176 12.23 -21.10 -18.61
CA ARG A 176 12.98 -19.89 -18.25
C ARG A 176 12.04 -18.68 -18.29
N TYR A 177 12.13 -17.85 -17.28
CA TYR A 177 11.21 -16.72 -17.10
C TYR A 177 11.85 -15.41 -17.55
N PHE A 178 11.18 -14.69 -18.45
CA PHE A 178 11.45 -13.27 -18.70
C PHE A 178 10.44 -12.41 -17.95
N ASP A 179 10.85 -11.23 -17.50
CA ASP A 179 10.00 -10.35 -16.72
C ASP A 179 9.13 -9.45 -17.62
N LEU A 180 7.93 -9.16 -17.14
CA LEU A 180 7.08 -8.09 -17.65
C LEU A 180 7.28 -6.83 -16.80
N LEU A 181 7.51 -5.69 -17.43
CA LEU A 181 7.92 -4.45 -16.77
C LEU A 181 6.70 -3.65 -16.27
N PRO A 182 6.36 -3.63 -14.97
CA PRO A 182 5.10 -3.05 -14.49
C PRO A 182 4.98 -1.55 -14.79
N GLU A 183 6.06 -0.80 -14.54
CA GLU A 183 6.14 0.65 -14.77
C GLU A 183 6.06 1.04 -16.25
N LYS A 184 6.27 0.08 -17.15
CA LYS A 184 6.20 0.26 -18.61
C LYS A 184 4.96 -0.42 -19.20
N GLY A 185 3.87 -0.51 -18.43
CA GLY A 185 2.61 -1.10 -18.89
C GLY A 185 2.71 -2.61 -19.16
N TRP A 186 3.55 -3.29 -18.38
CA TRP A 186 3.81 -4.74 -18.49
C TRP A 186 4.37 -5.17 -19.84
N MET A 187 5.13 -4.30 -20.51
CA MET A 187 5.89 -4.67 -21.70
C MET A 187 6.90 -5.79 -21.39
N VAL A 188 7.14 -6.64 -22.39
CA VAL A 188 8.20 -7.66 -22.35
C VAL A 188 9.57 -7.00 -22.24
N ASP A 189 10.39 -7.47 -21.30
CA ASP A 189 11.82 -7.16 -21.27
C ASP A 189 12.56 -7.96 -22.35
N LEU A 190 12.76 -7.35 -23.52
CA LEU A 190 13.38 -8.00 -24.67
C LEU A 190 14.88 -8.28 -24.45
N ASP A 191 15.57 -7.45 -23.66
CA ASP A 191 16.98 -7.67 -23.34
C ASP A 191 17.13 -8.93 -22.48
N ALA A 192 16.22 -9.12 -21.52
CA ALA A 192 16.16 -10.35 -20.74
C ALA A 192 15.81 -11.58 -21.60
N VAL A 193 14.89 -11.45 -22.55
CA VAL A 193 14.55 -12.53 -23.50
C VAL A 193 15.78 -12.97 -24.30
N GLU A 194 16.56 -12.04 -24.84
CA GLU A 194 17.77 -12.35 -25.60
C GLU A 194 18.86 -12.97 -24.72
N ALA A 195 18.99 -12.52 -23.46
CA ALA A 195 19.99 -13.06 -22.53
C ALA A 195 19.67 -14.47 -22.02
N LEU A 196 18.39 -14.85 -21.95
CA LEU A 196 17.93 -16.15 -21.46
C LEU A 196 17.95 -17.25 -22.52
N ALA A 197 17.91 -16.85 -23.79
CA ALA A 197 17.84 -17.77 -24.92
C ALA A 197 19.19 -18.44 -25.19
N ASP A 198 19.14 -19.71 -25.58
CA ASP A 198 20.28 -20.49 -26.06
C ASP A 198 19.91 -21.33 -27.29
N GLN A 199 20.83 -22.19 -27.72
CA GLN A 199 20.62 -23.09 -28.86
C GLN A 199 19.47 -24.10 -28.70
N ASP A 200 19.03 -24.34 -27.46
CA ASP A 200 17.99 -25.31 -27.11
C ASP A 200 16.65 -24.62 -26.83
N THR A 201 16.60 -23.30 -26.81
CA THR A 201 15.37 -22.52 -26.73
C THR A 201 14.53 -22.72 -27.98
N ILE A 202 13.27 -23.12 -27.79
CA ILE A 202 12.39 -23.51 -28.91
C ILE A 202 11.30 -22.48 -29.21
N ALA A 203 10.82 -21.80 -28.17
CA ALA A 203 9.68 -20.91 -28.27
C ALA A 203 9.65 -19.89 -27.13
N MET A 204 9.01 -18.76 -27.42
CA MET A 204 8.58 -17.78 -26.44
C MET A 204 7.05 -17.74 -26.38
N VAL A 205 6.48 -17.71 -25.18
CA VAL A 205 5.04 -17.52 -24.97
C VAL A 205 4.72 -16.05 -24.78
N VAL A 206 3.74 -15.56 -25.52
CA VAL A 206 3.21 -14.19 -25.44
C VAL A 206 1.72 -14.28 -25.12
N ILE A 207 1.29 -13.72 -24.00
CA ILE A 207 -0.12 -13.69 -23.58
C ILE A 207 -0.65 -12.27 -23.78
N ASN A 208 -1.51 -12.06 -24.78
CA ASN A 208 -1.99 -10.74 -25.17
C ASN A 208 -3.41 -10.77 -25.74
N PRO A 209 -4.40 -10.08 -25.14
CA PRO A 209 -4.35 -9.37 -23.86
C PRO A 209 -4.00 -10.28 -22.67
N GLY A 210 -3.25 -9.76 -21.70
CA GLY A 210 -2.61 -10.58 -20.67
C GLY A 210 -3.48 -10.91 -19.45
N ASN A 211 -3.35 -12.15 -18.96
CA ASN A 211 -3.73 -12.55 -17.60
C ASN A 211 -2.44 -13.04 -16.92
N PRO A 212 -1.98 -12.40 -15.83
CA PRO A 212 -2.80 -11.63 -14.88
C PRO A 212 -2.79 -10.11 -15.01
N CYS A 213 -1.98 -9.52 -15.90
CA CYS A 213 -1.67 -8.09 -15.84
C CYS A 213 -2.71 -7.15 -16.45
N GLY A 214 -3.58 -7.63 -17.34
CA GLY A 214 -4.54 -6.79 -18.06
C GLY A 214 -3.91 -5.90 -19.15
N ASN A 215 -2.68 -6.22 -19.57
CA ASN A 215 -1.96 -5.48 -20.60
C ASN A 215 -2.49 -5.76 -22.01
N VAL A 216 -2.32 -4.78 -22.88
CA VAL A 216 -2.54 -4.88 -24.33
C VAL A 216 -1.31 -4.30 -25.02
N TYR A 217 -0.63 -5.11 -25.83
CA TYR A 217 0.56 -4.67 -26.55
C TYR A 217 0.20 -3.83 -27.77
N SER A 218 1.01 -2.80 -28.02
CA SER A 218 0.92 -2.02 -29.25
C SER A 218 1.42 -2.84 -30.44
N TYR A 219 1.03 -2.44 -31.65
CA TYR A 219 1.59 -2.98 -32.88
C TYR A 219 3.13 -2.95 -32.87
N GLN A 220 3.71 -1.82 -32.44
CA GLN A 220 5.16 -1.63 -32.43
C GLN A 220 5.87 -2.60 -31.47
N HIS A 221 5.34 -2.79 -30.26
CA HIS A 221 5.91 -3.73 -29.29
C HIS A 221 5.81 -5.19 -29.76
N LEU A 222 4.67 -5.58 -30.36
CA LEU A 222 4.52 -6.91 -30.96
C LEU A 222 5.48 -7.14 -32.13
N LYS A 223 5.74 -6.10 -32.94
CA LYS A 223 6.74 -6.13 -34.00
C LYS A 223 8.14 -6.38 -33.44
N GLU A 224 8.51 -5.67 -32.38
CA GLU A 224 9.81 -5.83 -31.70
C GLU A 224 9.97 -7.25 -31.12
N ILE A 225 8.91 -7.81 -30.52
CA ILE A 225 8.87 -9.22 -30.08
C ILE A 225 9.10 -10.16 -31.27
N ALA A 226 8.41 -9.94 -32.40
CA ALA A 226 8.57 -10.78 -33.60
C ALA A 226 10.00 -10.74 -34.15
N GLU A 227 10.59 -9.55 -34.20
CA GLU A 227 11.97 -9.34 -34.65
C GLU A 227 12.98 -10.01 -33.71
N ALA A 228 12.79 -9.91 -32.39
CA ALA A 228 13.61 -10.59 -31.39
C ALA A 228 13.53 -12.12 -31.53
N ALA A 229 12.33 -12.68 -31.61
CA ALA A 229 12.14 -14.11 -31.81
C ALA A 229 12.77 -14.62 -33.12
N ASN A 230 12.69 -13.83 -34.21
CA ASN A 230 13.35 -14.15 -35.47
C ASN A 230 14.89 -14.08 -35.38
N ARG A 231 15.47 -13.13 -34.61
CA ARG A 231 16.93 -13.11 -34.35
C ARG A 231 17.37 -14.37 -33.62
N LEU A 232 16.60 -14.80 -32.61
CA LEU A 232 16.85 -15.99 -31.81
C LEU A 232 16.50 -17.31 -32.52
N LYS A 233 15.84 -17.25 -33.69
CA LYS A 233 15.39 -18.44 -34.45
C LYS A 233 14.44 -19.34 -33.68
N ILE A 234 13.61 -18.74 -32.84
CA ILE A 234 12.55 -19.40 -32.08
C ILE A 234 11.18 -19.01 -32.62
N LEU A 235 10.15 -19.82 -32.34
CA LEU A 235 8.77 -19.48 -32.67
C LEU A 235 8.08 -18.70 -31.55
N VAL A 236 6.96 -18.06 -31.87
CA VAL A 236 6.11 -17.39 -30.87
C VAL A 236 4.83 -18.18 -30.66
N ILE A 237 4.54 -18.57 -29.42
CA ILE A 237 3.24 -19.09 -29.02
C ILE A 237 2.41 -17.91 -28.52
N ALA A 238 1.40 -17.52 -29.29
CA ALA A 238 0.53 -16.39 -28.99
C ALA A 238 -0.77 -16.87 -28.33
N ASP A 239 -0.91 -16.65 -27.02
CA ASP A 239 -2.16 -16.86 -26.30
C ASP A 239 -3.06 -15.64 -26.45
N GLU A 240 -4.04 -15.77 -27.32
CA GLU A 240 -4.99 -14.72 -27.68
C GLU A 240 -6.40 -15.11 -27.23
N VAL A 241 -6.51 -15.88 -26.14
CA VAL A 241 -7.81 -16.29 -25.57
C VAL A 241 -8.68 -15.09 -25.17
N TYR A 242 -8.05 -13.95 -24.87
CA TYR A 242 -8.70 -12.66 -24.59
C TYR A 242 -8.78 -11.74 -25.82
N GLY A 243 -8.52 -12.23 -27.03
CA GLY A 243 -8.56 -11.43 -28.25
C GLY A 243 -9.82 -10.58 -28.35
N HIS A 244 -9.63 -9.30 -28.69
CA HIS A 244 -10.67 -8.25 -28.74
C HIS A 244 -11.35 -7.89 -27.42
N LEU A 245 -10.98 -8.48 -26.28
CA LEU A 245 -11.37 -7.98 -24.96
C LEU A 245 -10.45 -6.83 -24.55
N THR A 246 -10.49 -5.76 -25.33
CA THR A 246 -9.66 -4.54 -25.18
C THR A 246 -10.56 -3.33 -25.05
N PHE A 247 -10.40 -2.56 -23.98
CA PHE A 247 -11.24 -1.40 -23.65
C PHE A 247 -10.43 -0.14 -23.29
N GLY A 248 -9.09 -0.25 -23.32
CA GLY A 248 -8.14 0.84 -23.16
C GLY A 248 -7.93 1.65 -24.44
N SER A 249 -6.74 2.21 -24.57
CA SER A 249 -6.35 3.09 -25.69
C SER A 249 -5.87 2.32 -26.91
N LYS A 250 -5.31 1.13 -26.70
CA LYS A 250 -4.73 0.29 -27.76
C LYS A 250 -5.78 -0.68 -28.32
N PRO A 251 -5.90 -0.81 -29.65
CA PRO A 251 -6.69 -1.87 -30.25
C PRO A 251 -6.02 -3.23 -30.04
N PHE A 252 -6.80 -4.30 -30.14
CA PHE A 252 -6.24 -5.64 -30.26
C PHE A 252 -5.51 -5.79 -31.61
N VAL A 253 -4.29 -6.32 -31.56
CA VAL A 253 -3.49 -6.69 -32.73
C VAL A 253 -3.06 -8.15 -32.54
N PRO A 254 -3.45 -9.07 -33.44
CA PRO A 254 -3.02 -10.44 -33.33
C PRO A 254 -1.55 -10.58 -33.73
N MET A 255 -0.80 -11.40 -32.99
CA MET A 255 0.61 -11.71 -33.25
C MET A 255 0.80 -12.31 -34.65
N GLY A 256 -0.23 -12.98 -35.18
CA GLY A 256 -0.25 -13.54 -36.53
C GLY A 256 -0.01 -12.51 -37.65
N VAL A 257 -0.23 -11.21 -37.41
CA VAL A 257 0.14 -10.14 -38.34
C VAL A 257 1.63 -10.22 -38.72
N PHE A 258 2.47 -10.69 -37.81
CA PHE A 258 3.91 -10.83 -37.98
C PHE A 258 4.35 -12.23 -38.43
N GLY A 259 3.41 -13.08 -38.91
CA GLY A 259 3.71 -14.44 -39.35
C GLY A 259 4.73 -14.55 -40.49
N SER A 260 4.90 -13.49 -41.30
CA SER A 260 5.95 -13.42 -42.33
C SER A 260 7.34 -13.11 -41.76
N THR A 261 7.42 -12.69 -40.50
CA THR A 261 8.66 -12.38 -39.79
C THR A 261 9.10 -13.56 -38.93
N VAL A 262 8.17 -14.19 -38.21
CA VAL A 262 8.42 -15.32 -37.31
C VAL A 262 7.26 -16.32 -37.38
N PRO A 263 7.50 -17.64 -37.30
CA PRO A 263 6.41 -18.61 -37.18
C PRO A 263 5.62 -18.39 -35.88
N VAL A 264 4.29 -18.28 -35.99
CA VAL A 264 3.40 -18.05 -34.85
C VAL A 264 2.46 -19.25 -34.65
N LEU A 265 2.30 -19.70 -33.42
CA LEU A 265 1.25 -20.62 -32.99
C LEU A 265 0.19 -19.84 -32.21
N THR A 266 -0.95 -19.56 -32.84
CA THR A 266 -2.05 -18.80 -32.22
C THR A 266 -3.00 -19.74 -31.49
N LEU A 267 -3.19 -19.48 -30.20
CA LEU A 267 -4.10 -20.21 -29.32
C LEU A 267 -5.28 -19.30 -28.96
N GLY A 268 -6.51 -19.82 -29.05
CA GLY A 268 -7.69 -19.05 -28.70
C GLY A 268 -8.90 -19.91 -28.36
N SER A 269 -10.00 -19.26 -27.95
CA SER A 269 -11.23 -19.97 -27.65
C SER A 269 -12.47 -19.08 -27.57
N ILE A 270 -13.65 -19.68 -27.61
CA ILE A 270 -14.90 -18.97 -27.30
C ILE A 270 -15.13 -18.76 -25.79
N SER A 271 -14.22 -19.22 -24.94
CA SER A 271 -14.40 -19.29 -23.49
C SER A 271 -14.59 -17.92 -22.83
N LYS A 272 -13.87 -16.89 -23.31
CA LYS A 272 -13.82 -15.57 -22.68
C LYS A 272 -14.66 -14.56 -23.45
N ARG A 273 -14.42 -14.40 -24.75
CA ARG A 273 -15.15 -13.42 -25.58
C ARG A 273 -16.65 -13.74 -25.73
N TRP A 274 -17.06 -15.01 -25.73
CA TRP A 274 -18.47 -15.42 -25.78
C TRP A 274 -19.04 -15.90 -24.44
N ILE A 275 -18.27 -15.81 -23.34
CA ILE A 275 -18.75 -16.12 -21.98
C ILE A 275 -19.33 -17.55 -21.85
N VAL A 276 -18.65 -18.53 -22.46
CA VAL A 276 -19.00 -19.95 -22.38
C VAL A 276 -17.80 -20.84 -22.00
N PRO A 277 -17.08 -20.53 -20.91
CA PRO A 277 -15.83 -21.24 -20.58
C PRO A 277 -16.03 -22.73 -20.30
N GLY A 278 -17.21 -23.12 -19.80
CA GLY A 278 -17.58 -24.52 -19.54
C GLY A 278 -17.83 -25.36 -20.81
N TRP A 279 -17.99 -24.75 -21.98
CA TRP A 279 -18.29 -25.48 -23.23
C TRP A 279 -17.06 -26.11 -23.89
N ARG A 280 -15.87 -25.76 -23.39
CA ARG A 280 -14.60 -26.41 -23.74
C ARG A 280 -14.34 -26.43 -25.25
N LEU A 281 -14.50 -25.31 -25.94
CA LEU A 281 -14.15 -25.20 -27.36
C LEU A 281 -13.14 -24.08 -27.61
N GLY A 282 -12.03 -24.44 -28.26
CA GLY A 282 -10.99 -23.52 -28.69
C GLY A 282 -10.32 -23.98 -29.98
N TRP A 283 -9.19 -23.34 -30.29
CA TRP A 283 -8.43 -23.62 -31.49
C TRP A 283 -6.92 -23.48 -31.26
N PHE A 284 -6.19 -24.24 -32.07
CA PHE A 284 -4.75 -24.17 -32.27
C PHE A 284 -4.52 -23.86 -33.74
N VAL A 285 -3.84 -22.76 -34.05
CA VAL A 285 -3.66 -22.26 -35.42
C VAL A 285 -2.19 -22.06 -35.73
N THR A 286 -1.74 -22.60 -36.85
CA THR A 286 -0.38 -22.39 -37.37
C THR A 286 -0.36 -21.21 -38.32
N THR A 287 0.38 -20.17 -37.97
CA THR A 287 0.37 -18.88 -38.64
C THR A 287 1.77 -18.57 -39.17
N ASP A 288 2.03 -19.03 -40.39
CA ASP A 288 3.37 -19.06 -41.00
C ASP A 288 3.29 -19.02 -42.53
N PRO A 289 3.08 -17.83 -43.12
CA PRO A 289 3.12 -17.64 -44.57
C PRO A 289 4.44 -18.08 -45.21
N CYS A 290 5.54 -18.11 -44.45
CA CYS A 290 6.85 -18.59 -44.91
C CYS A 290 6.96 -20.13 -44.94
N SER A 291 5.92 -20.86 -44.51
CA SER A 291 5.73 -22.29 -44.70
C SER A 291 6.73 -23.21 -43.97
N THR A 292 7.36 -22.73 -42.89
CA THR A 292 8.12 -23.52 -41.91
C THR A 292 7.30 -24.67 -41.30
N PHE A 293 6.05 -24.42 -40.90
CA PHE A 293 5.14 -25.42 -40.34
C PHE A 293 4.56 -26.38 -41.39
N LYS A 294 4.63 -26.05 -42.68
CA LYS A 294 4.09 -26.89 -43.77
C LYS A 294 4.97 -28.10 -44.11
N ASN A 295 6.08 -28.29 -43.40
CA ASN A 295 6.84 -29.53 -43.48
C ASN A 295 5.92 -30.73 -43.16
N HIS A 296 5.82 -31.68 -44.09
CA HIS A 296 4.93 -32.83 -43.98
C HIS A 296 5.10 -33.60 -42.66
N LYS A 297 6.33 -33.74 -42.16
CA LYS A 297 6.61 -34.45 -40.89
C LYS A 297 6.04 -33.70 -39.68
N VAL A 298 6.07 -32.37 -39.71
CA VAL A 298 5.51 -31.52 -38.64
C VAL A 298 3.99 -31.63 -38.65
N VAL A 299 3.36 -31.43 -39.81
CA VAL A 299 1.90 -31.54 -39.97
C VAL A 299 1.40 -32.94 -39.57
N GLU A 300 2.10 -34.00 -39.96
CA GLU A 300 1.74 -35.37 -39.59
C GLU A 300 1.88 -35.61 -38.08
N ARG A 301 2.94 -35.07 -37.43
CA ARG A 301 3.11 -35.14 -35.97
C ARG A 301 1.97 -34.44 -35.24
N ILE A 302 1.55 -33.27 -35.73
CA ILE A 302 0.40 -32.52 -35.19
C ILE A 302 -0.85 -33.39 -35.25
N LYS A 303 -1.20 -33.87 -36.45
CA LYS A 303 -2.40 -34.70 -36.67
C LYS A 303 -2.39 -35.94 -35.78
N LYS A 304 -1.27 -36.68 -35.71
CA LYS A 304 -1.14 -37.85 -34.84
C LYS A 304 -1.35 -37.53 -33.36
N TYR A 305 -0.87 -36.39 -32.89
CA TYR A 305 -1.06 -36.01 -31.48
C TYR A 305 -2.51 -35.62 -31.19
N PHE A 306 -3.17 -34.89 -32.10
CA PHE A 306 -4.61 -34.60 -31.98
C PHE A 306 -5.46 -35.87 -31.96
N ASP A 307 -5.05 -36.93 -32.67
CA ASP A 307 -5.77 -38.20 -32.73
C ASP A 307 -5.87 -38.89 -31.37
N LEU A 308 -4.84 -38.72 -30.53
CA LEU A 308 -4.80 -39.22 -29.17
C LEU A 308 -5.80 -38.53 -28.24
N LEU A 309 -6.17 -37.28 -28.54
CA LEU A 309 -6.89 -36.41 -27.61
C LEU A 309 -8.42 -36.39 -27.80
N GLY A 310 -8.93 -36.87 -28.93
CA GLY A 310 -10.37 -37.02 -29.18
C GLY A 310 -11.18 -35.73 -29.43
N GLY A 311 -10.56 -34.55 -29.34
CA GLY A 311 -11.18 -33.24 -29.65
C GLY A 311 -12.36 -32.85 -28.73
N PRO A 312 -12.98 -31.67 -28.95
CA PRO A 312 -14.16 -31.24 -28.20
C PRO A 312 -15.46 -31.87 -28.75
N ALA A 313 -16.54 -31.78 -27.98
CA ALA A 313 -17.85 -32.30 -28.36
C ALA A 313 -18.31 -31.78 -29.74
N THR A 314 -18.67 -32.70 -30.64
CA THR A 314 -18.97 -32.44 -32.05
C THR A 314 -20.18 -31.53 -32.27
N PHE A 315 -21.22 -31.63 -31.44
CA PHE A 315 -22.36 -30.72 -31.50
C PHE A 315 -21.99 -29.27 -31.09
N ILE A 316 -21.02 -29.08 -30.19
CA ILE A 316 -20.47 -27.75 -29.88
C ILE A 316 -19.64 -27.24 -31.05
N GLN A 317 -18.82 -28.09 -31.66
CA GLN A 317 -18.07 -27.74 -32.88
C GLN A 317 -19.02 -27.27 -33.99
N ALA A 318 -20.11 -28.00 -34.22
CA ALA A 318 -21.09 -27.67 -35.25
C ALA A 318 -21.81 -26.35 -35.04
N ALA A 319 -21.94 -25.88 -33.79
CA ALA A 319 -22.55 -24.60 -33.46
C ALA A 319 -21.63 -23.39 -33.74
N VAL A 320 -20.31 -23.59 -33.82
CA VAL A 320 -19.30 -22.51 -33.94
C VAL A 320 -19.53 -21.58 -35.13
N PRO A 321 -19.82 -22.06 -36.36
CA PRO A 321 -20.06 -21.16 -37.49
C PRO A 321 -21.16 -20.14 -37.20
N GLN A 322 -22.30 -20.63 -36.69
CA GLN A 322 -23.41 -19.78 -36.33
C GLN A 322 -23.04 -18.81 -35.19
N ILE A 323 -22.31 -19.29 -34.17
CA ILE A 323 -21.87 -18.46 -33.04
C ILE A 323 -20.96 -17.31 -33.51
N LEU A 324 -19.96 -17.60 -34.36
CA LEU A 324 -18.98 -16.60 -34.81
C LEU A 324 -19.59 -15.59 -35.78
N GLU A 325 -20.55 -16.01 -36.59
CA GLU A 325 -21.17 -15.16 -37.62
C GLU A 325 -22.34 -14.33 -37.08
N GLN A 326 -23.24 -14.95 -36.30
CA GLN A 326 -24.52 -14.33 -35.92
C GLN A 326 -24.50 -13.64 -34.55
N THR A 327 -23.38 -13.72 -33.81
CA THR A 327 -23.26 -12.95 -32.56
C THR A 327 -23.13 -11.46 -32.89
N ASP A 328 -24.15 -10.69 -32.50
CA ASP A 328 -24.24 -9.25 -32.73
C ASP A 328 -23.07 -8.49 -32.07
N GLU A 329 -22.58 -7.46 -32.76
CA GLU A 329 -21.57 -6.54 -32.23
C GLU A 329 -22.00 -5.83 -30.94
N VAL A 330 -23.32 -5.60 -30.77
CA VAL A 330 -23.91 -5.02 -29.56
C VAL A 330 -23.59 -5.86 -28.32
N PHE A 331 -23.56 -7.20 -28.45
CA PHE A 331 -23.17 -8.09 -27.35
C PHE A 331 -21.72 -7.81 -26.90
N PHE A 332 -20.79 -7.75 -27.85
CA PHE A 332 -19.37 -7.49 -27.53
C PHE A 332 -19.19 -6.08 -26.94
N LYS A 333 -19.84 -5.06 -27.51
CA LYS A 333 -19.80 -3.68 -27.00
C LYS A 333 -20.34 -3.60 -25.57
N LYS A 334 -21.43 -4.30 -25.25
CA LYS A 334 -21.97 -4.38 -23.88
C LYS A 334 -20.96 -5.00 -22.92
N THR A 335 -20.38 -6.14 -23.27
CA THR A 335 -19.36 -6.82 -22.44
C THR A 335 -18.14 -5.92 -22.21
N LEU A 336 -17.63 -5.26 -23.26
CA LEU A 336 -16.51 -4.34 -23.16
C LEU A 336 -16.83 -3.12 -22.28
N ASN A 337 -18.04 -2.56 -22.38
CA ASN A 337 -18.46 -1.43 -21.55
C ASN A 337 -18.51 -1.81 -20.06
N ILE A 338 -19.04 -3.00 -19.74
CA ILE A 338 -19.04 -3.50 -18.35
C ILE A 338 -17.60 -3.68 -17.86
N LEU A 339 -16.75 -4.38 -18.62
CA LEU A 339 -15.34 -4.58 -18.24
C LEU A 339 -14.59 -3.26 -18.09
N LYS A 340 -14.85 -2.28 -18.94
CA LYS A 340 -14.27 -0.93 -18.86
C LYS A 340 -14.71 -0.22 -17.58
N GLN A 341 -16.02 -0.25 -17.28
CA GLN A 341 -16.58 0.36 -16.08
C GLN A 341 -15.98 -0.29 -14.83
N THR A 342 -16.02 -1.61 -14.71
CA THR A 342 -15.51 -2.32 -13.53
C THR A 342 -14.00 -2.21 -13.40
N SER A 343 -13.26 -2.20 -14.51
CA SER A 343 -11.82 -1.89 -14.53
C SER A 343 -11.53 -0.48 -14.00
N ASN A 344 -12.29 0.52 -14.43
CA ASN A 344 -12.15 1.90 -13.94
C ASN A 344 -12.41 1.97 -12.43
N THR A 345 -13.54 1.44 -11.97
CA THR A 345 -13.90 1.40 -10.54
C THR A 345 -12.82 0.70 -9.73
N CYS A 346 -12.36 -0.48 -10.17
CA CYS A 346 -11.30 -1.22 -9.49
C CYS A 346 -10.02 -0.39 -9.36
N TYR A 347 -9.55 0.19 -10.47
CA TYR A 347 -8.33 0.98 -10.50
C TYR A 347 -8.43 2.26 -9.66
N ASP A 348 -9.55 2.97 -9.72
CA ASP A 348 -9.76 4.22 -9.01
C ASP A 348 -9.86 3.97 -7.50
N THR A 349 -10.58 2.94 -7.05
CA THR A 349 -10.62 2.56 -5.62
C THR A 349 -9.28 2.03 -5.11
N ILE A 350 -8.52 1.26 -5.91
CA ILE A 350 -7.18 0.80 -5.51
C ILE A 350 -6.25 1.98 -5.20
N LYS A 351 -6.35 3.09 -5.95
CA LYS A 351 -5.53 4.29 -5.71
C LYS A 351 -5.80 4.96 -4.37
N GLU A 352 -7.01 4.79 -3.84
CA GLU A 352 -7.41 5.35 -2.54
C GLU A 352 -6.84 4.54 -1.37
N ILE A 353 -6.27 3.36 -1.63
CA ILE A 353 -5.74 2.44 -0.63
C ILE A 353 -4.20 2.56 -0.56
N PRO A 354 -3.61 3.34 0.37
CA PRO A 354 -2.17 3.52 0.55
C PRO A 354 -1.26 2.28 0.48
N CYS A 355 -1.70 1.11 0.96
CA CYS A 355 -0.90 -0.12 0.91
C CYS A 355 -1.00 -0.87 -0.42
N LEU A 356 -1.81 -0.40 -1.37
CA LEU A 356 -1.97 -0.97 -2.69
C LEU A 356 -1.42 -0.01 -3.74
N SER A 357 -0.72 -0.56 -4.73
CA SER A 357 -0.28 0.20 -5.88
C SER A 357 -0.58 -0.55 -7.16
N CYS A 358 -1.23 0.12 -8.10
CA CYS A 358 -1.46 -0.39 -9.44
C CYS A 358 -0.68 0.50 -10.42
N PRO A 359 0.56 0.12 -10.79
CA PRO A 359 1.42 0.98 -11.62
C PRO A 359 0.80 1.31 -12.97
N HIS A 360 0.03 0.38 -13.53
CA HIS A 360 -0.61 0.56 -14.82
C HIS A 360 -2.06 0.08 -14.81
N LYS A 361 -2.95 0.94 -15.29
CA LYS A 361 -4.36 0.61 -15.48
C LYS A 361 -4.50 -0.49 -16.54
N PRO A 362 -5.32 -1.53 -16.32
CA PRO A 362 -5.49 -2.59 -17.33
C PRO A 362 -6.22 -2.02 -18.55
N GLU A 363 -5.76 -2.38 -19.75
CA GLU A 363 -6.32 -1.97 -21.03
C GLU A 363 -7.17 -3.07 -21.69
N GLY A 364 -7.13 -4.30 -21.15
CA GLY A 364 -7.89 -5.43 -21.67
C GLY A 364 -7.92 -6.61 -20.71
N SER A 365 -8.33 -7.77 -21.22
CA SER A 365 -8.54 -9.00 -20.43
C SER A 365 -9.65 -8.82 -19.37
N MET A 366 -9.50 -9.49 -18.23
CA MET A 366 -10.49 -9.56 -17.15
C MET A 366 -9.87 -9.40 -15.75
N ALA A 367 -8.55 -9.17 -15.67
CA ALA A 367 -7.82 -9.13 -14.41
C ALA A 367 -6.74 -8.05 -14.38
N VAL A 368 -6.33 -7.65 -13.18
CA VAL A 368 -5.28 -6.67 -12.92
C VAL A 368 -4.38 -7.15 -11.78
N MET A 369 -3.08 -6.84 -11.89
CA MET A 369 -2.08 -7.05 -10.85
C MET A 369 -1.91 -5.78 -10.00
N VAL A 370 -1.91 -5.95 -8.68
CA VAL A 370 -1.78 -4.87 -7.70
C VAL A 370 -0.66 -5.23 -6.74
N LYS A 371 0.29 -4.31 -6.55
CA LYS A 371 1.43 -4.46 -5.65
C LYS A 371 0.99 -4.18 -4.22
N LEU A 372 1.43 -5.04 -3.28
CA LEU A 372 1.26 -4.81 -1.86
C LEU A 372 2.46 -4.05 -1.31
N ASN A 373 2.19 -3.01 -0.52
CA ASN A 373 3.18 -2.38 0.33
C ASN A 373 3.06 -2.95 1.75
N LEU A 374 3.80 -4.04 1.99
CA LEU A 374 3.78 -4.75 3.26
C LEU A 374 4.24 -3.88 4.45
N SER A 375 5.04 -2.83 4.23
CA SER A 375 5.48 -1.95 5.33
C SER A 375 4.35 -1.13 5.95
N LEU A 376 3.20 -1.03 5.28
CA LEU A 376 2.00 -0.33 5.75
C LEU A 376 0.95 -1.29 6.33
N LEU A 377 1.28 -2.57 6.44
CA LEU A 377 0.39 -3.64 6.87
C LEU A 377 0.95 -4.30 8.13
N GLU A 378 0.38 -3.98 9.29
CA GLU A 378 0.71 -4.67 10.55
C GLU A 378 0.18 -6.11 10.53
N ASP A 379 0.97 -7.00 11.11
CA ASP A 379 0.70 -8.44 11.18
C ASP A 379 0.45 -9.10 9.81
N ILE A 380 1.02 -8.63 8.71
CA ILE A 380 0.92 -9.30 7.39
C ILE A 380 2.32 -9.56 6.85
N SER A 381 2.69 -10.83 6.65
CA SER A 381 4.05 -11.19 6.24
C SER A 381 4.29 -11.20 4.73
N ASP A 382 3.28 -11.55 3.94
CA ASP A 382 3.36 -11.69 2.48
C ASP A 382 1.97 -11.64 1.84
N ASP A 383 1.92 -11.80 0.51
CA ASP A 383 0.68 -11.83 -0.28
C ASP A 383 -0.24 -13.02 0.04
N ILE A 384 0.32 -14.16 0.48
CA ILE A 384 -0.47 -15.31 0.91
C ILE A 384 -1.24 -14.96 2.19
N ASP A 385 -0.52 -14.50 3.21
CA ASP A 385 -1.09 -14.13 4.51
C ASP A 385 -2.14 -13.03 4.37
N PHE A 386 -1.86 -12.02 3.53
CA PHE A 386 -2.83 -10.98 3.16
C PHE A 386 -4.14 -11.57 2.62
N CYS A 387 -4.06 -12.43 1.61
CA CYS A 387 -5.24 -13.05 0.98
C CYS A 387 -6.02 -13.93 1.95
N PHE A 388 -5.33 -14.74 2.77
CA PHE A 388 -5.98 -15.62 3.74
C PHE A 388 -6.70 -14.84 4.84
N LYS A 389 -6.09 -13.77 5.36
CA LYS A 389 -6.73 -12.91 6.35
C LYS A 389 -7.91 -12.16 5.77
N LEU A 390 -7.80 -11.63 4.56
CA LEU A 390 -8.93 -10.97 3.88
C LEU A 390 -10.10 -11.93 3.64
N ALA A 391 -9.82 -13.16 3.20
CA ALA A 391 -10.83 -14.19 3.01
C ALA A 391 -11.51 -14.56 4.34
N LYS A 392 -10.73 -14.72 5.41
CA LYS A 392 -11.24 -15.08 6.74
C LYS A 392 -12.05 -13.97 7.40
N GLU A 393 -11.51 -12.76 7.42
CA GLU A 393 -12.05 -11.64 8.19
C GLU A 393 -13.19 -10.93 7.46
N GLU A 394 -13.11 -10.80 6.13
CA GLU A 394 -14.05 -9.99 5.33
C GLU A 394 -14.86 -10.79 4.31
N SER A 395 -14.64 -12.11 4.23
CA SER A 395 -15.25 -12.99 3.22
C SER A 395 -14.99 -12.51 1.78
N VAL A 396 -13.84 -11.87 1.55
CA VAL A 396 -13.40 -11.40 0.22
C VAL A 396 -12.21 -12.24 -0.24
N ILE A 397 -12.35 -12.93 -1.37
CA ILE A 397 -11.31 -13.79 -1.92
C ILE A 397 -10.61 -13.06 -3.07
N VAL A 398 -9.31 -12.84 -2.94
CA VAL A 398 -8.41 -12.34 -4.01
C VAL A 398 -7.26 -13.33 -4.20
N LEU A 399 -6.66 -13.38 -5.40
CA LEU A 399 -5.62 -14.35 -5.68
C LEU A 399 -4.23 -13.81 -5.29
N PRO A 400 -3.44 -14.51 -4.46
CA PRO A 400 -2.03 -14.18 -4.21
C PRO A 400 -1.22 -14.14 -5.51
N GLY A 401 -0.38 -13.13 -5.67
CA GLY A 401 0.46 -12.93 -6.85
C GLY A 401 1.49 -14.04 -7.04
N ILE A 402 1.94 -14.68 -5.95
CA ILE A 402 2.84 -15.84 -6.01
C ILE A 402 2.23 -16.99 -6.83
N ALA A 403 0.89 -17.11 -6.88
CA ALA A 403 0.17 -18.11 -7.70
C ALA A 403 0.35 -17.92 -9.21
N VAL A 404 0.81 -16.73 -9.61
CA VAL A 404 1.07 -16.33 -11.01
C VAL A 404 2.52 -15.86 -11.18
N GLY A 405 3.39 -16.19 -10.21
CA GLY A 405 4.84 -15.99 -10.29
C GLY A 405 5.35 -14.64 -9.78
N LEU A 406 4.57 -13.85 -9.03
CA LEU A 406 4.99 -12.54 -8.54
C LEU A 406 4.69 -12.34 -7.04
N LYS A 407 5.73 -12.47 -6.21
CA LYS A 407 5.66 -12.34 -4.75
C LYS A 407 5.30 -10.91 -4.33
N ASP A 408 4.49 -10.75 -3.27
CA ASP A 408 4.08 -9.45 -2.69
C ASP A 408 3.17 -8.63 -3.62
N TRP A 409 2.44 -9.34 -4.49
CA TRP A 409 1.38 -8.78 -5.34
C TRP A 409 0.10 -9.58 -5.16
N VAL A 410 -1.01 -9.06 -5.64
CA VAL A 410 -2.31 -9.74 -5.68
C VAL A 410 -2.98 -9.52 -7.03
N ARG A 411 -3.70 -10.53 -7.51
CA ARG A 411 -4.50 -10.46 -8.73
C ARG A 411 -5.98 -10.30 -8.39
N PHE A 412 -6.57 -9.23 -8.89
CA PHE A 412 -8.00 -9.00 -8.88
C PHE A 412 -8.60 -9.33 -10.25
N THR A 413 -9.74 -10.02 -10.28
CA THR A 413 -10.65 -10.00 -11.43
C THR A 413 -11.60 -8.81 -11.29
N PHE A 414 -11.80 -8.08 -12.38
CA PHE A 414 -12.86 -7.07 -12.49
C PHE A 414 -14.00 -7.55 -13.38
N ALA A 415 -13.93 -8.78 -13.91
CA ALA A 415 -15.03 -9.42 -14.63
C ALA A 415 -16.05 -10.05 -13.66
N VAL A 416 -16.62 -9.19 -12.81
CA VAL A 416 -17.62 -9.53 -11.79
C VAL A 416 -18.79 -8.54 -11.87
N ASP A 417 -19.90 -8.82 -11.19
CA ASP A 417 -21.01 -7.86 -11.09
C ASP A 417 -20.53 -6.53 -10.46
N PRO A 418 -20.84 -5.35 -11.04
CA PRO A 418 -20.32 -4.06 -10.55
C PRO A 418 -20.58 -3.81 -9.06
N THR A 419 -21.77 -4.16 -8.58
CA THR A 419 -22.13 -4.02 -7.16
C THR A 419 -21.31 -4.92 -6.26
N SER A 420 -20.99 -6.15 -6.69
CA SER A 420 -20.14 -7.06 -5.95
C SER A 420 -18.69 -6.59 -5.92
N LEU A 421 -18.21 -5.96 -7.01
CA LEU A 421 -16.89 -5.34 -7.03
C LEU A 421 -16.80 -4.19 -6.04
N GLU A 422 -17.76 -3.26 -6.09
CA GLU A 422 -17.84 -2.11 -5.17
C GLU A 422 -17.93 -2.56 -3.72
N GLU A 423 -18.75 -3.57 -3.42
CA GLU A 423 -18.87 -4.12 -2.07
C GLU A 423 -17.57 -4.78 -1.59
N ALA A 424 -16.91 -5.60 -2.42
CA ALA A 424 -15.67 -6.26 -2.04
C ALA A 424 -14.51 -5.27 -1.83
N LEU A 425 -14.40 -4.24 -2.68
CA LEU A 425 -13.42 -3.18 -2.52
C LEU A 425 -13.76 -2.27 -1.33
N GLY A 426 -15.04 -2.02 -1.06
CA GLY A 426 -15.51 -1.31 0.12
C GLY A 426 -15.15 -2.03 1.42
N ARG A 427 -15.41 -3.35 1.51
CA ARG A 427 -14.98 -4.17 2.67
C ARG A 427 -13.47 -4.15 2.87
N LEU A 428 -12.70 -4.20 1.78
CA LEU A 428 -11.25 -4.09 1.82
C LEU A 428 -10.81 -2.72 2.34
N LEU A 429 -11.39 -1.64 1.82
CA LEU A 429 -11.10 -0.27 2.25
C LEU A 429 -11.46 -0.06 3.71
N GLU A 430 -12.66 -0.47 4.15
CA GLU A 430 -13.10 -0.41 5.54
C GLU A 430 -12.14 -1.16 6.46
N LYS A 431 -11.75 -2.40 6.11
CA LYS A 431 -10.85 -3.19 6.94
C LYS A 431 -9.45 -2.59 7.06
N LEU A 432 -8.93 -2.09 5.95
CA LEU A 432 -7.65 -1.40 5.94
C LEU A 432 -7.74 -0.06 6.67
N HIS A 433 -8.88 0.65 6.58
CA HIS A 433 -9.16 1.82 7.38
C HIS A 433 -9.24 1.48 8.86
N GLU A 434 -9.90 0.40 9.30
CA GLU A 434 -9.91 -0.01 10.71
C GLU A 434 -8.49 -0.24 11.23
N LYS A 435 -7.66 -0.97 10.45
CA LYS A 435 -6.24 -1.21 10.77
C LYS A 435 -5.36 0.04 10.67
N TRP A 436 -5.66 0.98 9.79
CA TRP A 436 -4.97 2.28 9.70
C TRP A 436 -5.46 3.29 10.72
N SER A 437 -6.69 3.19 11.19
CA SER A 437 -7.25 3.99 12.28
C SER A 437 -6.68 3.57 13.62
N SER A 438 -6.27 2.30 13.74
CA SER A 438 -5.46 1.83 14.87
C SER A 438 -4.00 2.25 14.79
N VAL A 439 -3.53 2.82 13.67
CA VAL A 439 -2.30 3.62 13.66
C VAL A 439 -2.60 4.89 14.44
N LYS A 440 -2.07 4.97 15.66
CA LYS A 440 -2.20 6.10 16.60
C LYS A 440 -2.33 7.43 15.85
N LYS A 441 -3.38 8.21 16.18
CA LYS A 441 -3.57 9.63 15.81
C LYS A 441 -2.21 10.28 15.54
N LYS A 442 -1.95 10.77 14.31
CA LYS A 442 -0.65 11.37 13.95
C LYS A 442 -0.32 12.41 15.03
N PRO A 443 0.70 12.20 15.89
CA PRO A 443 0.94 13.09 17.03
C PRO A 443 1.39 14.49 16.60
N PHE A 444 1.86 14.62 15.35
CA PHE A 444 2.44 15.85 14.81
C PHE A 444 1.72 16.25 13.51
N PRO A 445 0.63 17.05 13.57
CA PRO A 445 -0.17 17.38 12.39
C PRO A 445 0.47 18.39 11.43
N ALA A 446 1.46 19.18 11.87
CA ALA A 446 2.19 20.09 11.00
C ALA A 446 3.59 20.40 11.55
N MET A 447 4.55 20.62 10.65
CA MET A 447 5.89 21.13 10.94
C MET A 447 6.21 22.31 10.02
N TYR A 448 6.90 23.33 10.51
CA TYR A 448 7.55 24.33 9.68
C TYR A 448 9.06 24.09 9.66
N SER A 449 9.68 24.25 8.49
CA SER A 449 11.14 24.25 8.34
C SER A 449 11.58 25.42 7.48
N SER A 450 12.47 26.26 8.01
CA SER A 450 13.07 27.35 7.23
C SER A 450 14.06 26.84 6.18
N VAL A 451 14.59 25.63 6.35
CA VAL A 451 15.49 24.99 5.36
C VAL A 451 14.70 24.61 4.10
N TYR A 452 13.48 24.07 4.28
CA TYR A 452 12.56 23.79 3.17
C TYR A 452 11.75 25.01 2.73
N GLY A 453 11.66 26.04 3.59
CA GLY A 453 10.93 27.28 3.30
C GLY A 453 9.41 27.17 3.39
N GLY A 454 8.86 26.21 4.15
CA GLY A 454 7.41 25.96 4.16
C GLY A 454 6.87 25.12 5.31
N ILE A 455 5.54 24.99 5.33
CA ILE A 455 4.78 24.11 6.24
C ILE A 455 4.65 22.72 5.59
N ILE A 456 4.94 21.69 6.37
CA ILE A 456 4.98 20.29 6.01
C ILE A 456 3.87 19.58 6.77
N LEU A 457 2.98 18.90 6.05
CA LEU A 457 1.86 18.13 6.63
C LEU A 457 2.08 16.61 6.57
N ASP A 458 3.10 16.17 5.82
CA ASP A 458 3.50 14.77 5.73
C ASP A 458 4.56 14.46 6.81
N PRO A 459 4.26 13.60 7.81
CA PRO A 459 5.21 13.21 8.85
C PRO A 459 6.52 12.63 8.30
N ALA A 460 6.50 11.97 7.14
CA ALA A 460 7.72 11.41 6.53
C ALA A 460 8.72 12.49 6.09
N MET A 461 8.24 13.71 5.84
CA MET A 461 9.03 14.86 5.45
C MET A 461 9.43 15.75 6.63
N MET A 462 9.00 15.42 7.85
CA MET A 462 9.34 16.15 9.07
C MET A 462 10.74 15.79 9.57
N VAL A 463 11.77 16.15 8.78
CA VAL A 463 13.17 15.78 9.02
C VAL A 463 14.04 17.00 9.31
N LEU A 464 15.11 16.79 10.07
CA LEU A 464 16.19 17.75 10.28
C LEU A 464 17.43 17.30 9.50
N PRO A 465 18.16 18.23 8.85
CA PRO A 465 19.43 17.90 8.21
C PRO A 465 20.45 17.38 9.23
N ILE A 466 21.17 16.30 8.90
CA ILE A 466 22.15 15.68 9.81
C ILE A 466 23.36 16.59 10.08
N ASP A 467 23.66 17.46 9.13
CA ASP A 467 24.69 18.49 9.16
C ASP A 467 24.23 19.79 9.84
N ASP A 468 23.03 19.81 10.41
CA ASP A 468 22.57 20.92 11.25
C ASP A 468 23.29 20.88 12.61
N HIS A 469 23.93 22.00 12.97
CA HIS A 469 24.74 22.13 14.18
C HIS A 469 23.96 21.83 15.48
N MET A 470 22.64 22.01 15.50
CA MET A 470 21.80 21.61 16.63
C MET A 470 21.80 20.09 16.82
N VAL A 471 21.83 19.31 15.74
CA VAL A 471 21.74 17.84 15.74
C VAL A 471 23.02 17.20 16.27
N HIS A 472 24.19 17.64 15.79
CA HIS A 472 25.47 16.99 16.11
C HIS A 472 26.36 17.78 17.10
N ARG A 473 26.01 19.02 17.46
CA ARG A 473 26.71 19.83 18.49
C ARG A 473 25.83 20.31 19.63
N GLY A 474 24.51 20.19 19.54
CA GLY A 474 23.60 20.80 20.52
C GLY A 474 23.59 22.33 20.47
N HIS A 475 24.03 22.95 19.36
CA HIS A 475 24.06 24.41 19.21
C HIS A 475 22.71 24.95 18.73
N GLY A 476 21.73 24.95 19.65
CA GLY A 476 20.39 25.46 19.40
C GLY A 476 19.60 25.77 20.68
N VAL A 477 18.48 26.46 20.50
CA VAL A 477 17.53 26.79 21.55
C VAL A 477 16.11 26.41 21.14
N PHE A 478 15.21 26.28 22.10
CA PHE A 478 13.82 25.95 21.81
C PHE A 478 12.85 26.61 22.79
N ASP A 479 11.59 26.69 22.41
CA ASP A 479 10.50 27.05 23.31
C ASP A 479 9.21 26.28 22.97
N THR A 480 8.25 26.32 23.87
CA THR A 480 6.96 25.65 23.75
C THR A 480 5.87 26.61 24.18
N ALA A 481 4.83 26.81 23.36
CA ALA A 481 3.64 27.54 23.73
C ALA A 481 2.41 26.60 23.73
N CYS A 482 1.50 26.86 24.65
CA CYS A 482 0.27 26.08 24.80
C CYS A 482 -0.77 26.51 23.77
N LEU A 483 -1.49 25.54 23.20
CA LEU A 483 -2.62 25.73 22.30
C LEU A 483 -3.87 25.19 22.98
N LEU A 484 -4.81 26.09 23.30
CA LEU A 484 -6.05 25.73 23.99
C LEU A 484 -7.23 26.48 23.37
N ASP A 485 -8.28 25.74 23.03
CA ASP A 485 -9.50 26.25 22.39
C ASP A 485 -9.20 27.21 21.22
N GLY A 486 -8.22 26.82 20.39
CA GLY A 486 -7.80 27.57 19.22
C GLY A 486 -6.96 28.83 19.49
N HIS A 487 -6.47 29.02 20.71
CA HIS A 487 -5.64 30.17 21.10
C HIS A 487 -4.25 29.72 21.55
N LEU A 488 -3.21 30.42 21.08
CA LEU A 488 -1.85 30.28 21.57
C LEU A 488 -1.65 31.17 22.80
N TYR A 489 -1.42 30.54 23.96
CA TYR A 489 -1.31 31.21 25.24
C TYR A 489 0.12 31.76 25.49
N GLU A 490 0.21 33.01 25.93
CA GLU A 490 1.44 33.77 26.21
C GLU A 490 2.49 33.77 25.07
N LEU A 491 2.05 33.63 23.81
CA LEU A 491 2.96 33.43 22.66
C LEU A 491 4.07 34.49 22.56
N ASP A 492 3.74 35.76 22.76
CA ASP A 492 4.74 36.84 22.67
C ASP A 492 5.75 36.80 23.82
N VAL A 493 5.35 36.36 25.02
CA VAL A 493 6.23 36.18 26.20
C VAL A 493 7.18 35.02 25.95
N HIS A 494 6.67 33.92 25.38
CA HIS A 494 7.48 32.78 24.97
C HIS A 494 8.49 33.16 23.87
N LEU A 495 8.07 33.91 22.84
CA LEU A 495 8.98 34.41 21.81
C LEU A 495 10.07 35.34 22.35
N ASP A 496 9.76 36.17 23.36
CA ASP A 496 10.77 37.00 24.01
C ASP A 496 11.81 36.18 24.76
N ARG A 497 11.39 35.12 25.48
CA ARG A 497 12.32 34.19 26.13
C ARG A 497 13.14 33.41 25.10
N PHE A 498 12.51 32.95 24.02
CA PHE A 498 13.15 32.23 22.94
C PHE A 498 14.27 33.05 22.30
N LEU A 499 14.01 34.31 21.95
CA LEU A 499 15.01 35.21 21.36
C LEU A 499 16.11 35.63 22.35
N ARG A 500 15.80 35.81 23.63
CA ARG A 500 16.83 36.02 24.67
C ARG A 500 17.75 34.79 24.80
N SER A 501 17.17 33.60 24.80
CA SER A 501 17.93 32.34 24.86
C SER A 501 18.83 32.19 23.63
N ALA A 502 18.30 32.51 22.44
CA ALA A 502 19.06 32.52 21.19
C ALA A 502 20.26 33.48 21.25
N ALA A 503 20.05 34.70 21.75
CA ALA A 503 21.11 35.69 21.91
C ALA A 503 22.22 35.21 22.86
N GLN A 504 21.85 34.61 24.00
CA GLN A 504 22.80 34.02 24.95
C GLN A 504 23.56 32.83 24.36
N ALA A 505 22.90 32.02 23.53
CA ALA A 505 23.51 30.91 22.79
C ALA A 505 24.27 31.35 21.52
N LYS A 506 24.32 32.66 21.23
CA LYS A 506 24.91 33.24 20.01
C LYS A 506 24.35 32.62 18.72
N VAL A 507 23.05 32.33 18.70
CA VAL A 507 22.32 31.88 17.51
C VAL A 507 21.51 33.06 16.97
N SER A 508 21.80 33.48 15.75
CA SER A 508 21.02 34.52 15.07
C SER A 508 19.68 33.96 14.62
N SER A 509 18.63 34.80 14.64
CA SER A 509 17.34 34.41 14.08
C SER A 509 17.30 34.74 12.59
N PRO A 510 16.84 33.81 11.71
CA PRO A 510 16.68 34.09 10.29
C PRO A 510 15.49 35.04 10.03
N PHE A 511 14.61 35.21 11.02
CA PHE A 511 13.39 36.01 10.90
C PHE A 511 13.22 36.99 12.08
N PRO A 512 12.60 38.17 11.88
CA PRO A 512 12.20 39.03 12.98
C PRO A 512 11.06 38.38 13.81
N LYS A 513 10.89 38.81 15.07
CA LYS A 513 9.86 38.29 16.00
C LYS A 513 8.46 38.26 15.37
N SER A 514 8.10 39.30 14.62
CA SER A 514 6.80 39.40 13.95
C SER A 514 6.56 38.29 12.93
N VAL A 515 7.59 37.90 12.18
CA VAL A 515 7.54 36.82 11.18
C VAL A 515 7.53 35.47 11.86
N LEU A 516 8.36 35.25 12.90
CA LEU A 516 8.31 34.01 13.70
C LEU A 516 6.90 33.74 14.24
N ARG A 517 6.26 34.76 14.81
CA ARG A 517 4.87 34.69 15.27
C ARG A 517 3.91 34.31 14.14
N SER A 518 4.03 34.97 12.98
CA SER A 518 3.19 34.66 11.81
C SER A 518 3.34 33.22 11.34
N ILE A 519 4.58 32.71 11.30
CA ILE A 519 4.87 31.32 10.93
C ILE A 519 4.20 30.36 11.90
N LEU A 520 4.37 30.57 13.21
CA LEU A 520 3.77 29.71 14.24
C LEU A 520 2.24 29.69 14.16
N VAL A 521 1.62 30.85 13.93
CA VAL A 521 0.16 30.97 13.78
C VAL A 521 -0.32 30.27 12.51
N GLN A 522 0.34 30.48 11.37
CA GLN A 522 -0.05 29.85 10.10
C GLN A 522 0.16 28.34 10.12
N MET A 523 1.27 27.86 10.72
CA MET A 523 1.51 26.43 10.93
C MET A 523 0.43 25.80 11.81
N THR A 524 0.03 26.49 12.88
CA THR A 524 -1.04 26.03 13.77
C THR A 524 -2.38 25.97 13.03
N ALA A 525 -2.72 27.01 12.25
CA ALA A 525 -3.94 27.02 11.44
C ALA A 525 -3.97 25.88 10.42
N ALA A 526 -2.86 25.65 9.70
CA ALA A 526 -2.72 24.58 8.73
C ALA A 526 -2.87 23.17 9.34
N SER A 527 -2.49 23.01 10.61
CA SER A 527 -2.62 21.74 11.33
C SER A 527 -4.06 21.37 11.70
N ARG A 528 -5.00 22.35 11.69
CA ARG A 528 -6.38 22.24 12.21
C ARG A 528 -6.48 21.82 13.69
N CYS A 529 -5.36 21.68 14.39
CA CYS A 529 -5.31 21.36 15.81
C CYS A 529 -5.81 22.57 16.62
N GLN A 530 -6.70 22.34 17.58
CA GLN A 530 -7.22 23.40 18.46
C GLN A 530 -6.81 23.22 19.93
N LYS A 531 -6.27 22.05 20.28
CA LYS A 531 -5.81 21.68 21.61
C LYS A 531 -4.50 20.91 21.49
N GLY A 532 -3.47 21.37 22.19
CA GLY A 532 -2.14 20.75 22.14
C GLY A 532 -1.05 21.75 22.50
N THR A 533 0.13 21.58 21.91
CA THR A 533 1.20 22.57 22.04
C THR A 533 1.89 22.81 20.72
N ILE A 534 2.53 23.96 20.60
CA ILE A 534 3.54 24.17 19.57
C ILE A 534 4.91 24.18 20.21
N ARG A 535 5.87 23.51 19.56
CA ARG A 535 7.28 23.53 19.97
C ARG A 535 8.12 24.00 18.81
N TYR A 536 9.11 24.84 19.08
CA TYR A 536 9.91 25.47 18.03
C TYR A 536 11.34 25.68 18.46
N TRP A 537 12.24 25.59 17.49
CA TRP A 537 13.69 25.55 17.65
C TRP A 537 14.37 26.59 16.77
N LEU A 538 15.45 27.15 17.29
CA LEU A 538 16.43 27.94 16.54
C LEU A 538 17.76 27.19 16.56
N SER A 539 18.33 26.96 15.39
CA SER A 539 19.63 26.35 15.22
C SER A 539 20.62 27.32 14.57
N ALA A 540 21.91 27.14 14.86
CA ALA A 540 22.99 27.74 14.06
C ALA A 540 22.90 27.33 12.58
N GLY A 541 22.25 26.21 12.27
CA GLY A 541 21.86 25.76 10.93
C GLY A 541 22.75 24.66 10.34
N PRO A 542 22.41 24.16 9.14
CA PRO A 542 23.23 23.22 8.37
C PRO A 542 24.60 23.81 8.04
N GLY A 543 25.65 22.99 8.03
CA GLY A 543 27.01 23.46 7.75
C GLY A 543 28.03 22.33 7.65
N ASP A 544 29.23 22.57 8.19
CA ASP A 544 30.25 21.53 8.35
C ASP A 544 30.15 20.86 9.73
N PHE A 545 30.94 19.81 9.93
CA PHE A 545 30.98 19.08 11.19
C PHE A 545 32.05 19.61 12.16
N LEU A 546 32.50 20.86 12.05
CA LEU A 546 33.47 21.42 12.98
C LEU A 546 32.80 21.87 14.29
N LEU A 547 33.58 22.46 15.20
CA LEU A 547 33.04 23.05 16.43
C LEU A 547 32.54 24.48 16.20
N SER A 548 33.17 25.20 15.28
CA SER A 548 32.85 26.59 14.98
C SER A 548 31.60 26.68 14.09
N PRO A 549 30.59 27.49 14.42
CA PRO A 549 29.41 27.68 13.57
C PRO A 549 29.71 28.54 12.34
N THR A 550 30.97 28.95 12.10
CA THR A 550 31.37 29.74 10.93
C THR A 550 31.14 29.02 9.60
N GLY A 551 31.07 27.68 9.61
CA GLY A 551 30.71 26.87 8.45
C GLY A 551 29.20 26.81 8.16
N CYS A 552 28.35 27.32 9.07
CA CYS A 552 26.90 27.37 8.90
C CYS A 552 26.52 28.69 8.18
N PRO A 553 26.13 28.67 6.89
CA PRO A 553 25.86 29.90 6.15
C PRO A 553 24.63 30.66 6.66
N THR A 554 23.63 29.94 7.20
CA THR A 554 22.38 30.52 7.69
C THR A 554 21.84 29.72 8.87
N SER A 555 21.38 30.43 9.91
CA SER A 555 20.59 29.86 10.99
C SER A 555 19.28 29.24 10.49
N ALA A 556 18.83 28.16 11.13
CA ALA A 556 17.58 27.50 10.81
C ALA A 556 16.52 27.68 11.91
N PHE A 557 15.26 27.79 11.50
CA PHE A 557 14.08 27.82 12.37
C PHE A 557 13.16 26.65 12.03
N TYR A 558 12.82 25.88 13.06
CA TYR A 558 11.93 24.73 12.95
C TYR A 558 10.78 24.89 13.94
N ALA A 559 9.59 24.42 13.60
CA ALA A 559 8.46 24.39 14.51
C ALA A 559 7.60 23.17 14.24
N VAL A 560 6.92 22.66 15.26
CA VAL A 560 6.00 21.53 15.16
C VAL A 560 4.76 21.79 15.99
N VAL A 561 3.60 21.41 15.47
CA VAL A 561 2.36 21.29 16.25
C VAL A 561 2.33 19.88 16.84
N ILE A 562 2.02 19.77 18.12
CA ILE A 562 1.87 18.52 18.85
C ILE A 562 0.41 18.45 19.27
N ASP A 563 -0.34 17.50 18.69
CA ASP A 563 -1.72 17.22 19.06
C ASP A 563 -1.71 16.42 20.35
N ASP A 564 -2.19 17.04 21.42
CA ASP A 564 -2.23 16.46 22.76
C ASP A 564 -3.44 17.00 23.53
N ASP A 565 -4.06 16.16 24.34
CA ASP A 565 -5.20 16.54 25.16
C ASP A 565 -4.74 16.64 26.62
N PHE A 566 -4.44 17.87 27.05
CA PHE A 566 -4.06 18.14 28.43
C PHE A 566 -5.23 18.80 29.17
N SER A 567 -5.50 18.27 30.35
CA SER A 567 -6.53 18.76 31.27
C SER A 567 -5.88 19.20 32.58
N GLN A 568 -6.61 20.01 33.34
CA GLN A 568 -6.20 20.43 34.67
C GLN A 568 -5.96 19.19 35.56
N ARG A 569 -4.75 19.05 36.11
CA ARG A 569 -4.38 17.93 36.97
C ARG A 569 -4.88 18.19 38.40
N LYS A 570 -5.70 17.27 38.89
CA LYS A 570 -6.26 17.31 40.27
C LYS A 570 -5.63 16.28 41.20
N GLU A 571 -4.80 15.39 40.65
CA GLU A 571 -4.11 14.33 41.38
C GLU A 571 -2.69 14.77 41.72
N GLY A 572 -2.23 14.34 42.90
CA GLY A 572 -0.90 14.65 43.41
C GLY A 572 0.14 13.63 42.97
N VAL A 573 1.37 14.09 42.76
CA VAL A 573 2.51 13.25 42.39
C VAL A 573 3.58 13.17 43.47
N LYS A 574 4.43 12.15 43.36
CA LYS A 574 5.63 11.98 44.18
C LYS A 574 6.85 12.47 43.41
N VAL A 575 7.79 13.08 44.11
CA VAL A 575 9.05 13.56 43.55
C VAL A 575 10.25 13.08 44.35
N ILE A 576 11.42 13.14 43.74
CA ILE A 576 12.70 12.85 44.39
C ILE A 576 13.68 14.01 44.23
N THR A 577 14.69 14.09 45.09
CA THR A 577 15.87 14.93 44.87
C THR A 577 16.77 14.24 43.86
N SER A 578 17.13 14.92 42.77
CA SER A 578 18.00 14.32 41.76
C SER A 578 19.44 14.22 42.24
N THR A 579 20.12 13.11 41.97
CA THR A 579 21.58 13.00 42.12
C THR A 579 22.34 13.49 40.89
N ILE A 580 21.64 13.65 39.76
CA ILE A 580 22.19 14.24 38.54
C ILE A 580 22.39 15.75 38.77
N PRO A 581 23.58 16.31 38.54
CA PRO A 581 23.83 17.73 38.78
C PRO A 581 23.03 18.60 37.81
N ILE A 582 22.50 19.72 38.34
CA ILE A 582 21.93 20.78 37.52
C ILE A 582 23.00 21.40 36.62
N LYS A 583 22.58 21.93 35.48
CA LYS A 583 23.47 22.71 34.61
C LYS A 583 24.00 23.94 35.36
N PRO A 584 25.24 24.38 35.08
CA PRO A 584 25.73 25.66 35.59
C PRO A 584 24.76 26.81 35.23
N PRO A 585 24.64 27.86 36.06
CA PRO A 585 23.67 28.96 35.87
C PRO A 585 23.66 29.56 34.46
N GLN A 586 24.83 29.66 33.82
CA GLN A 586 24.97 30.16 32.45
C GLN A 586 24.15 29.36 31.43
N PHE A 587 24.02 28.04 31.61
CA PHE A 587 23.26 27.16 30.73
C PHE A 587 21.85 26.89 31.26
N ALA A 588 21.65 26.89 32.58
CA ALA A 588 20.34 26.67 33.19
C ALA A 588 19.36 27.82 32.90
N THR A 589 19.86 29.06 32.84
CA THR A 589 19.03 30.25 32.52
C THR A 589 18.67 30.37 31.02
N VAL A 590 19.24 29.52 30.16
CA VAL A 590 19.01 29.49 28.70
C VAL A 590 18.16 28.27 28.35
N LYS A 591 17.05 28.45 27.60
CA LYS A 591 16.24 27.31 27.11
C LYS A 591 16.89 26.67 25.88
N ASN A 592 18.00 25.96 26.10
CA ASN A 592 18.84 25.35 25.06
C ASN A 592 18.53 23.87 24.83
N VAL A 593 19.01 23.28 23.74
CA VAL A 593 18.75 21.86 23.40
C VAL A 593 19.65 20.84 24.11
N ASN A 594 20.60 21.26 24.96
CA ASN A 594 21.51 20.34 25.67
C ASN A 594 20.79 19.72 26.86
N TYR A 595 19.93 18.74 26.58
CA TYR A 595 18.96 18.17 27.53
C TYR A 595 19.40 16.87 28.20
N LEU A 596 20.63 16.39 27.96
CA LEU A 596 21.10 15.15 28.57
C LEU A 596 20.96 15.14 30.11
N PRO A 597 21.34 16.19 30.87
CA PRO A 597 21.09 16.21 32.32
C PRO A 597 19.61 16.11 32.68
N ASN A 598 18.73 16.78 31.93
CA ASN A 598 17.28 16.75 32.14
C ASN A 598 16.71 15.34 31.91
N VAL A 599 17.17 14.66 30.85
CA VAL A 599 16.78 13.29 30.53
C VAL A 599 17.23 12.33 31.64
N LEU A 600 18.49 12.41 32.08
CA LEU A 600 19.02 11.55 33.15
C LEU A 600 18.29 11.79 34.48
N ALA A 601 18.01 13.05 34.83
CA ALA A 601 17.27 13.38 36.05
C ALA A 601 15.81 12.91 36.03
N GLN A 602 15.18 12.88 34.85
CA GLN A 602 13.84 12.31 34.67
C GLN A 602 13.85 10.78 34.76
N MET A 603 14.81 10.12 34.10
CA MET A 603 14.99 8.66 34.17
C MET A 603 15.24 8.20 35.61
N GLU A 604 16.05 8.93 36.37
CA GLU A 604 16.30 8.65 37.79
C GLU A 604 15.00 8.68 38.63
N ALA A 605 14.11 9.64 38.35
CA ALA A 605 12.82 9.71 39.03
C ALA A 605 11.92 8.52 38.67
N GLU A 606 11.87 8.15 37.40
CA GLU A 606 11.09 7.01 36.91
C GLU A 606 11.56 5.68 37.51
N GLU A 607 12.87 5.47 37.60
CA GLU A 607 13.48 4.29 38.25
C GLU A 607 13.09 4.16 39.73
N GLN A 608 12.86 5.30 40.41
CA GLN A 608 12.42 5.35 41.80
C GLN A 608 10.88 5.44 41.96
N GLY A 609 10.12 5.31 40.86
CA GLY A 609 8.66 5.35 40.88
C GLY A 609 8.08 6.73 41.22
N ALA A 610 8.84 7.80 40.99
CA ALA A 610 8.41 9.19 41.12
C ALA A 610 8.05 9.77 39.74
N ALA A 611 7.24 10.84 39.74
CA ALA A 611 6.79 11.47 38.48
C ALA A 611 7.87 12.36 37.85
N ALA A 612 8.69 13.00 38.68
CA ALA A 612 9.83 13.81 38.27
C ALA A 612 10.78 14.01 39.46
N SER A 613 11.94 14.59 39.18
CA SER A 613 12.91 14.99 40.20
C SER A 613 12.94 16.51 40.40
N ILE A 614 13.55 16.93 41.50
CA ILE A 614 13.85 18.33 41.81
C ILE A 614 15.38 18.45 41.95
N TRP A 615 15.96 19.43 41.26
CA TRP A 615 17.36 19.78 41.45
C TRP A 615 17.58 20.70 42.64
N VAL A 616 18.77 20.58 43.18
CA VAL A 616 19.33 21.43 44.23
C VAL A 616 20.61 22.03 43.65
N ASP A 617 20.83 23.32 43.90
CA ASP A 617 22.06 23.99 43.45
C ASP A 617 23.26 23.62 44.34
N GLU A 618 24.45 24.08 43.94
CA GLU A 618 25.71 23.80 44.66
C GLU A 618 25.74 24.39 46.08
N GLU A 619 24.85 25.34 46.40
CA GLU A 619 24.72 25.98 47.71
C GLU A 619 23.68 25.28 48.61
N GLY A 620 23.01 24.23 48.12
CA GLY A 620 22.00 23.49 48.86
C GLY A 620 20.59 24.10 48.79
N TYR A 621 20.37 25.07 47.91
CA TYR A 621 19.06 25.67 47.67
C TYR A 621 18.29 24.93 46.57
N VAL A 622 16.96 24.87 46.72
CA VAL A 622 16.10 24.25 45.72
C VAL A 622 16.10 25.06 44.43
N ALA A 623 16.32 24.37 43.32
CA ALA A 623 16.39 24.95 41.99
C ALA A 623 15.08 24.72 41.22
N GLU A 624 15.05 23.80 40.26
CA GLU A 624 13.88 23.50 39.43
C GLU A 624 13.81 22.00 39.10
N GLY A 625 12.72 21.54 38.48
CA GLY A 625 12.63 20.19 37.92
C GLY A 625 13.18 20.12 36.49
N PRO A 626 13.32 18.92 35.89
CA PRO A 626 13.90 18.73 34.57
C PRO A 626 13.26 19.55 33.43
N ASN A 627 12.01 19.94 33.53
CA ASN A 627 11.32 20.71 32.49
C ASN A 627 10.30 21.72 33.04
N VAL A 628 10.32 21.96 34.35
CA VAL A 628 9.30 22.70 35.11
C VAL A 628 9.94 23.47 36.26
N ASN A 629 9.37 24.63 36.62
CA ASN A 629 9.73 25.30 37.87
C ASN A 629 8.97 24.64 39.03
N VAL A 630 9.41 24.91 40.27
CA VAL A 630 8.74 24.43 41.49
C VAL A 630 8.29 25.63 42.34
N ALA A 631 7.14 25.49 42.99
CA ALA A 631 6.58 26.49 43.90
C ALA A 631 6.11 25.85 45.21
N PHE A 632 6.14 26.64 46.28
CA PHE A 632 5.94 26.20 47.66
C PHE A 632 4.92 27.09 48.37
N ILE A 633 4.13 26.52 49.25
CA ILE A 633 3.29 27.25 50.20
C ILE A 633 3.71 26.85 51.60
N ASN A 634 4.16 27.82 52.40
CA ASN A 634 4.58 27.57 53.77
C ASN A 634 3.40 27.61 54.77
N HIS A 635 3.67 27.28 56.04
CA HIS A 635 2.67 27.35 57.12
C HIS A 635 2.03 28.74 57.33
N ASN A 636 2.68 29.81 56.88
CA ASN A 636 2.17 31.17 56.92
C ASN A 636 1.29 31.53 55.70
N LYS A 637 0.97 30.55 54.85
CA LYS A 637 0.23 30.71 53.59
C LYS A 637 0.90 31.70 52.63
N GLU A 638 2.23 31.70 52.59
CA GLU A 638 3.01 32.49 51.63
C GLU A 638 3.39 31.61 50.43
N LEU A 639 3.09 32.08 49.21
CA LEU A 639 3.55 31.43 47.98
C LEU A 639 4.98 31.86 47.69
N ILE A 640 5.89 30.89 47.56
CA ILE A 640 7.32 31.11 47.36
C ILE A 640 7.79 30.34 46.14
N LEU A 641 8.48 31.03 45.22
CA LEU A 641 9.22 30.43 44.12
C LEU A 641 10.73 30.72 44.28
N PRO A 642 11.63 29.83 43.86
CA PRO A 642 13.06 30.12 43.79
C PRO A 642 13.37 31.32 42.88
N PHE A 643 14.52 31.97 43.11
CA PHE A 643 15.00 33.04 42.21
C PHE A 643 15.37 32.49 40.83
N PHE A 644 15.15 33.28 39.78
CA PHE A 644 15.42 32.89 38.38
C PHE A 644 16.84 33.25 37.91
N ASP A 645 17.78 33.48 38.82
CA ASP A 645 19.17 33.80 38.53
C ASP A 645 20.02 32.55 38.24
N LYS A 646 19.63 31.41 38.81
CA LYS A 646 20.30 30.11 38.62
C LYS A 646 19.48 29.07 37.85
N ILE A 647 18.22 29.37 37.54
CA ILE A 647 17.27 28.46 36.87
C ILE A 647 16.57 29.14 35.70
N LEU A 648 15.88 28.36 34.87
CA LEU A 648 15.14 28.92 33.77
C LEU A 648 13.98 29.80 34.27
N SER A 649 13.93 31.04 33.75
CA SER A 649 12.81 31.92 34.00
C SER A 649 11.55 31.49 33.24
N GLY A 650 10.73 30.65 33.87
CA GLY A 650 9.50 30.11 33.29
C GLY A 650 8.44 31.16 33.00
N CYS A 651 7.84 31.13 31.80
CA CYS A 651 6.72 32.01 31.45
C CYS A 651 5.53 31.79 32.39
N THR A 652 5.10 30.53 32.55
CA THR A 652 3.98 30.16 33.43
C THR A 652 4.25 30.49 34.90
N ALA A 653 5.49 30.30 35.37
CA ALA A 653 5.88 30.69 36.74
C ALA A 653 5.81 32.21 36.96
N LYS A 654 6.26 33.01 35.98
CA LYS A 654 6.10 34.47 36.01
C LYS A 654 4.62 34.89 35.97
N ARG A 655 3.81 34.21 35.16
CA ARG A 655 2.38 34.47 35.08
C ARG A 655 1.65 34.12 36.39
N LEU A 656 2.04 33.02 37.03
CA LEU A 656 1.58 32.65 38.36
C LEU A 656 1.88 33.74 39.39
N LEU A 657 3.10 34.28 39.41
CA LEU A 657 3.48 35.40 40.30
C LEU A 657 2.65 36.67 40.04
N GLN A 658 2.15 36.89 38.82
CA GLN A 658 1.26 38.00 38.49
C GLN A 658 -0.19 37.77 38.90
N LEU A 659 -0.67 36.51 38.87
CA LEU A 659 -2.06 36.15 39.16
C LEU A 659 -2.31 35.85 40.63
N ALA A 660 -1.34 35.24 41.33
CA ALA A 660 -1.44 34.84 42.72
C ALA A 660 -1.77 35.98 43.72
N PRO A 661 -1.40 37.26 43.51
CA PRO A 661 -1.85 38.38 44.35
C PRO A 661 -3.37 38.48 44.50
N LYS A 662 -4.16 37.99 43.53
CA LYS A 662 -5.63 37.92 43.66
C LYS A 662 -6.07 37.03 44.83
N LEU A 663 -5.33 35.96 45.14
CA LEU A 663 -5.61 35.12 46.32
C LEU A 663 -5.19 35.81 47.62
N VAL A 664 -4.25 36.76 47.56
CA VAL A 664 -3.89 37.60 48.72
C VAL A 664 -5.03 38.58 49.02
N GLU A 665 -5.59 39.21 47.99
CA GLU A 665 -6.75 40.10 48.11
C GLU A 665 -7.99 39.35 48.65
N GLN A 666 -8.16 38.07 48.27
CA GLN A 666 -9.23 37.19 48.79
C GLN A 666 -8.95 36.64 50.20
N GLY A 667 -7.80 36.96 50.81
CA GLY A 667 -7.41 36.45 52.13
C GLY A 667 -7.07 34.96 52.18
N ARG A 668 -6.89 34.30 51.02
CA ARG A 668 -6.50 32.89 50.92
C ARG A 668 -4.99 32.70 51.05
N LEU A 669 -4.21 33.60 50.45
CA LEU A 669 -2.75 33.71 50.63
C LEU A 669 -2.39 34.94 51.47
N LYS A 670 -1.25 34.90 52.15
CA LYS A 670 -0.71 36.03 52.92
C LYS A 670 0.18 36.93 52.08
N SER A 671 1.05 36.33 51.27
CA SER A 671 1.95 37.06 50.37
C SER A 671 2.45 36.15 49.25
N VAL A 672 3.03 36.76 48.21
CA VAL A 672 3.66 36.09 47.06
C VAL A 672 5.07 36.67 46.93
N LYS A 673 6.10 35.82 46.91
CA LYS A 673 7.49 36.27 46.81
C LYS A 673 8.38 35.28 46.07
N THR A 674 9.56 35.77 45.66
CA THR A 674 10.68 34.91 45.25
C THR A 674 11.72 34.90 46.36
N SER A 675 12.27 33.73 46.68
CA SER A 675 13.28 33.55 47.73
C SER A 675 14.02 32.24 47.51
N ASN A 676 15.28 32.17 47.94
CA ASN A 676 15.96 30.89 48.10
C ASN A 676 15.29 30.09 49.23
N LEU A 677 15.14 28.78 49.03
CA LEU A 677 14.71 27.83 50.05
C LEU A 677 15.73 26.71 50.13
N THR A 678 16.14 26.35 51.33
CA THR A 678 16.87 25.10 51.56
C THR A 678 15.93 23.91 51.33
N VAL A 679 16.51 22.73 51.06
CA VAL A 679 15.72 21.49 50.89
C VAL A 679 14.86 21.19 52.13
N GLU A 680 15.36 21.49 53.33
CA GLU A 680 14.64 21.29 54.59
C GLU A 680 13.41 22.21 54.70
N GLU A 681 13.58 23.51 54.43
CA GLU A 681 12.46 24.47 54.42
C GLU A 681 11.42 24.11 53.36
N ALA A 682 11.88 23.69 52.18
CA ALA A 682 11.03 23.31 51.07
C ALA A 682 10.19 22.06 51.40
N LYS A 683 10.80 21.02 51.97
CA LYS A 683 10.10 19.82 52.46
C LYS A 683 9.15 20.10 53.63
N GLY A 684 9.44 21.13 54.42
CA GLY A 684 8.55 21.64 55.49
C GLY A 684 7.36 22.47 55.00
N SER A 685 7.16 22.61 53.68
CA SER A 685 6.02 23.34 53.13
C SER A 685 4.70 22.60 53.37
N THR A 686 3.61 23.35 53.53
CA THR A 686 2.27 22.77 53.64
C THR A 686 1.75 22.26 52.30
N GLU A 687 2.15 22.90 51.20
CA GLU A 687 1.79 22.47 49.85
C GLU A 687 2.94 22.74 48.88
N MET A 688 3.05 21.91 47.84
CA MET A 688 4.07 22.02 46.80
C MET A 688 3.48 21.73 45.43
N MET A 689 4.07 22.32 44.39
CA MET A 689 3.63 22.09 43.02
C MET A 689 4.74 22.32 42.00
N PHE A 690 4.67 21.61 40.89
CA PHE A 690 5.38 22.02 39.67
C PHE A 690 4.55 23.04 38.89
N VAL A 691 5.25 23.94 38.20
CA VAL A 691 4.69 25.01 37.38
C VAL A 691 5.34 24.98 36.00
N GLY A 692 4.56 24.74 34.94
CA GLY A 692 5.09 24.60 33.58
C GLY A 692 4.07 24.88 32.48
N SER A 693 4.52 25.10 31.25
CA SER A 693 3.62 25.52 30.17
C SER A 693 2.77 24.39 29.57
N THR A 694 3.25 23.14 29.64
CA THR A 694 2.52 21.93 29.25
C THR A 694 1.71 21.33 30.40
N LEU A 695 2.15 21.59 31.64
CA LEU A 695 1.52 21.16 32.88
C LEU A 695 1.41 22.39 33.79
N PRO A 696 0.36 23.22 33.64
CA PRO A 696 0.23 24.51 34.31
C PRO A 696 0.53 24.47 35.80
N ILE A 697 -0.14 23.56 36.51
CA ILE A 697 0.12 23.21 37.91
C ILE A 697 0.01 21.70 38.04
N LEU A 698 1.02 21.07 38.63
CA LEU A 698 1.00 19.66 39.03
C LEU A 698 1.28 19.55 40.54
N PRO A 699 0.28 19.21 41.37
CA PRO A 699 0.46 19.13 42.82
C PRO A 699 1.48 18.05 43.22
N ILE A 700 2.32 18.35 44.21
CA ILE A 700 3.31 17.41 44.76
C ILE A 700 2.87 17.04 46.19
N ILE A 701 2.69 15.74 46.44
CA ILE A 701 2.19 15.22 47.72
C ILE A 701 3.26 14.51 48.55
N ALA A 702 4.39 14.15 47.94
CA ALA A 702 5.51 13.57 48.65
C ALA A 702 6.84 13.89 47.95
N TRP A 703 7.89 14.11 48.74
CA TRP A 703 9.26 14.32 48.28
C TRP A 703 10.23 13.41 49.06
N ASP A 704 11.01 12.58 48.35
CA ASP A 704 11.97 11.63 48.92
C ASP A 704 11.31 10.66 49.93
N GLY A 705 10.11 10.21 49.57
CA GLY A 705 9.30 9.32 50.40
C GLY A 705 8.64 9.98 51.62
N GLN A 706 8.89 11.26 51.88
CA GLN A 706 8.25 12.02 52.96
C GLN A 706 7.01 12.76 52.43
N PRO A 707 5.88 12.76 53.16
CA PRO A 707 4.71 13.53 52.76
C PRO A 707 4.98 15.03 52.81
N VAL A 708 4.47 15.76 51.82
CA VAL A 708 4.39 17.23 51.87
C VAL A 708 3.09 17.59 52.59
N GLY A 709 3.17 18.40 53.65
CA GLY A 709 2.01 18.72 54.48
C GLY A 709 1.34 17.46 55.06
N ASP A 710 0.09 17.22 54.68
CA ASP A 710 -0.70 16.04 55.09
C ASP A 710 -0.66 14.89 54.06
N GLY A 711 0.18 15.01 53.02
CA GLY A 711 0.31 14.03 51.94
C GLY A 711 -0.86 14.04 50.95
N LYS A 712 -1.69 15.09 50.95
CA LYS A 712 -2.81 15.27 50.01
C LYS A 712 -2.62 16.51 49.17
N VAL A 713 -3.38 16.59 48.08
CA VAL A 713 -3.42 17.78 47.22
C VAL A 713 -3.99 18.94 48.02
N GLY A 714 -3.22 20.01 48.15
CA GLY A 714 -3.59 21.17 48.94
C GLY A 714 -4.59 22.09 48.26
N GLU A 715 -5.40 22.78 49.08
CA GLU A 715 -6.48 23.64 48.62
C GLU A 715 -5.95 24.89 47.90
N LEU A 716 -4.84 25.47 48.37
CA LEU A 716 -4.27 26.67 47.78
C LEU A 716 -3.58 26.37 46.45
N THR A 717 -2.98 25.20 46.30
CA THR A 717 -2.44 24.68 45.04
C THR A 717 -3.53 24.54 44.01
N MET A 718 -4.70 24.01 44.38
CA MET A 718 -5.85 23.95 43.48
C MET A 718 -6.41 25.33 43.16
N ALA A 719 -6.45 26.26 44.12
CA ALA A 719 -6.84 27.64 43.87
C ALA A 719 -5.94 28.35 42.84
N LEU A 720 -4.63 28.11 42.93
CA LEU A 720 -3.65 28.62 41.97
C LEU A 720 -3.81 27.94 40.60
N SER A 721 -4.09 26.64 40.59
CA SER A 721 -4.41 25.88 39.38
C SER A 721 -5.64 26.45 38.67
N ASP A 722 -6.72 26.71 39.41
CA ASP A 722 -7.95 27.31 38.87
C ASP A 722 -7.68 28.70 38.30
N LEU A 723 -6.94 29.55 39.02
CA LEU A 723 -6.59 30.89 38.53
C LEU A 723 -5.79 30.89 37.22
N LEU A 724 -4.82 29.99 37.08
CA LEU A 724 -4.06 29.85 35.85
C LEU A 724 -4.92 29.27 34.72
N TRP A 725 -5.74 28.26 35.03
CA TRP A 725 -6.61 27.63 34.05
C TRP A 725 -7.64 28.61 33.50
N ASP A 726 -8.26 29.42 34.37
CA ASP A 726 -9.19 30.48 33.98
C ASP A 726 -8.50 31.55 33.12
N ASP A 727 -7.24 31.91 33.41
CA ASP A 727 -6.49 32.85 32.58
C ASP A 727 -6.15 32.26 31.20
N MET A 728 -5.89 30.96 31.11
CA MET A 728 -5.67 30.26 29.85
C MET A 728 -6.95 30.14 28.99
N VAL A 729 -8.09 29.85 29.61
CA VAL A 729 -9.38 29.64 28.93
C VAL A 729 -10.13 30.94 28.65
N ALA A 730 -10.04 31.93 29.54
CA ALA A 730 -10.86 33.14 29.53
C ALA A 730 -10.08 34.44 29.79
N GLY A 731 -8.75 34.39 29.87
CA GLY A 731 -7.91 35.57 30.09
C GLY A 731 -7.98 36.60 28.95
N PRO A 732 -7.35 37.77 29.13
CA PRO A 732 -7.40 38.84 28.14
C PRO A 732 -6.74 38.44 26.82
N GLU A 733 -7.22 39.00 25.70
CA GLU A 733 -6.65 38.75 24.35
C GLU A 733 -5.17 39.12 24.24
N THR A 734 -4.69 40.01 25.11
CA THR A 734 -3.25 40.35 25.21
C THR A 734 -2.37 39.16 25.64
N GLN A 735 -2.97 38.12 26.22
CA GLN A 735 -2.30 36.89 26.64
C GLN A 735 -2.68 35.69 25.76
N ARG A 736 -3.69 35.81 24.90
CA ARG A 736 -4.24 34.71 24.09
C ARG A 736 -4.30 35.12 22.64
N PHE A 737 -3.40 34.57 21.83
CA PHE A 737 -3.37 34.85 20.40
C PHE A 737 -4.29 33.89 19.64
N ARG A 738 -5.38 34.41 19.08
CA ARG A 738 -6.34 33.59 18.30
C ARG A 738 -5.70 33.10 17.01
N VAL A 739 -5.83 31.80 16.74
CA VAL A 739 -5.41 31.19 15.47
C VAL A 739 -6.55 31.32 14.45
N PRO A 740 -6.30 31.86 13.24
CA PRO A 740 -7.30 31.98 12.19
C PRO A 740 -7.42 30.65 11.45
N TYR A 741 -8.29 29.76 11.92
CA TYR A 741 -8.66 28.56 11.17
C TYR A 741 -9.52 28.98 9.96
N TYR A 742 -9.13 28.57 8.76
CA TYR A 742 -9.94 28.76 7.56
C TYR A 742 -11.01 27.65 7.53
N GLU A 743 -12.28 28.04 7.42
CA GLU A 743 -13.36 27.12 7.03
C GLU A 743 -13.23 26.87 5.51
N GLU A 744 -13.24 25.61 5.09
CA GLU A 744 -13.27 25.22 3.66
C GLU A 744 -14.66 25.41 3.05
#